data_AF-A0ABD3SH39-F1
#
_entry.id   AF-A0ABD3SH39-F1
#
_cell.length_a   1.000
_cell.length_b   1.000
_cell.length_c   1.000
_cell.angle_alpha   90.00
_cell.angle_beta   90.00
_cell.angle_gamma   90.00
#
_symmetry.space_group_name_H-M   'P 1'
#
loop_
_entity.id
_entity.type
_entity.pdbx_description
1 polymer ?
#
loop_
_entity_poly.entity_id
_entity_poly.type
_entity_poly.pdbx_seq_one_letter_code
_entity_poly.pdbx_strand_id
1 'polypeptide(L)'
;MGTAAGTNWSVRKRKRPPVRLACIAMSLLGMYAIFVSFVLTKFGGSSGSGSGSSDVESSSSSRFFTLPRIKNGVGSASPLLRRELSAPAGNVNEDRKDVDDSKKREPTIDDYCGLCQWKGQGINCNKRVDWVVNTKKVTMNDAKMSELRYCANYNGCNSEVDDEGFMLCEDLSDSPLYQKPRSASPPLRRESSALAEDVKEDRKDVDDSKKREPTIDDFCGLCQWKSQGFNCNKRVDWVVNSKKVTMNDAKMSELRYCANYNGCNSEVDDEGFMLCEDLSDSPMYKKPPSHYKVGTNHVDRAPELEEVLSGALLKRASVSRGYNITLSQSKADDDKSIKVGDGLRDPRKGEDIIKSVLAAAKFGDRWYDKEEGEVVPESTFSFAELAKGDRPVLTAYCEPVNQTTWDTKPLPTRDGPTTRQSLFPISYPNVRSCSALPSQWPIDTPPVDLDPFLPWIHDVFPSSDGRDVIFVAQNRRRCYNGQRRVQMGEVLPKGVIPHQDHVHIDYTKNYLMRPQSALFQHVPLKRMPRDNPTDDLEEPRYRLASHEDADVEGMETRFICRFKSYDPDAPAEKLSIVGYSLSRFVVDYDYHTYRKGYKFSATEAGYDNHMIWQSQLIFKCPVPPNYHEKIQNGDNVVDDYATLYVDVIPIRTAPRYTPPREFLQPRYEFHNDIENLFIPDIEWGKEHLLPMIDESGRWENIPVCMPSLMSIGLVPKGVDVNTVTIMENESDKKYVAVTGELPPKIHKVIACTWASTTFRTRSNRAQVGDGKRRLQEWLEFNLVAGFDHIYVYDNSGAFTNEDSLADIVDLFPRDKVTRVDWPCKICSNRDGNEGERSSQYAAESSCRLRFGTHARWLGSFDTDEYLVPMGGYKSMGDVADRLDEIGVKVAVFKSSPAKPRFDLLEDPGKTWDPDGTFTPTVKDNETFLHTYNCNWEAFPRTNDLSHRRKQMYRADYVKLHYVHYSTVTVVSQMSEKETRATNESWTHRYTEQHIHMFDEESEATMLHTKTKVSRNMLSWRNRCKSVDNVFHEGGCLLGFPIPKELVTKVHTKPLRDDGWAYNCFLNEKIEDYWWPKLADAIQKRRETTVPK
;
A
#
# COMPACT_ATOMS: atom_id res chain seq x y z
N MET A 1 19.66 84.45 -14.09
CA MET A 1 19.24 84.93 -15.43
C MET A 1 18.51 83.79 -16.13
N GLY A 2 17.26 84.04 -16.57
CA GLY A 2 16.46 83.28 -17.56
C GLY A 2 15.90 81.91 -17.13
N THR A 3 14.67 81.79 -16.58
CA THR A 3 13.32 81.68 -17.22
C THR A 3 13.09 80.37 -17.99
N ALA A 4 12.27 79.44 -17.45
CA ALA A 4 10.81 79.23 -17.71
C ALA A 4 10.63 78.05 -18.69
N ALA A 5 9.81 77.02 -18.44
CA ALA A 5 8.37 77.06 -18.24
C ALA A 5 7.86 75.86 -17.42
N GLY A 6 6.79 76.07 -16.65
CA GLY A 6 6.13 75.04 -15.87
C GLY A 6 4.93 74.41 -16.58
N THR A 7 4.53 73.23 -16.12
CA THR A 7 3.14 72.76 -16.15
C THR A 7 2.85 71.96 -14.87
N ASN A 8 1.82 72.38 -14.16
CA ASN A 8 1.20 71.73 -13.01
C ASN A 8 0.48 70.44 -13.45
N TRP A 9 0.46 69.41 -12.60
CA TRP A 9 -0.81 68.75 -12.24
C TRP A 9 -0.75 67.91 -10.97
N SER A 10 -1.93 67.79 -10.36
CA SER A 10 -2.24 67.56 -8.96
C SER A 10 -2.21 66.11 -8.48
N VAL A 11 -1.72 65.87 -7.25
CA VAL A 11 -1.98 64.64 -6.49
C VAL A 11 -3.28 64.80 -5.67
N ARG A 12 -4.34 64.10 -6.08
CA ARG A 12 -5.60 63.97 -5.30
C ARG A 12 -5.36 63.10 -4.07
N LYS A 13 -5.33 63.70 -2.87
CA LYS A 13 -5.49 62.97 -1.59
C LYS A 13 -6.96 62.54 -1.44
N ARG A 14 -7.22 61.23 -1.39
CA ARG A 14 -8.52 60.66 -0.99
C ARG A 14 -8.69 60.79 0.54
N LYS A 15 -9.69 61.55 0.98
CA LYS A 15 -10.15 61.61 2.38
C LYS A 15 -10.89 60.32 2.73
N ARG A 16 -10.49 59.64 3.81
CA ARG A 16 -11.28 58.58 4.48
C ARG A 16 -12.29 59.25 5.44
N PRO A 17 -13.52 58.72 5.61
CA PRO A 17 -14.48 59.29 6.54
C PRO A 17 -14.07 58.94 7.99
N PRO A 18 -14.37 59.81 8.98
CA PRO A 18 -14.09 59.52 10.38
C PRO A 18 -15.08 58.47 10.90
N VAL A 19 -14.57 57.32 11.31
CA VAL A 19 -15.33 56.33 12.09
C VAL A 19 -15.68 56.98 13.43
N ARG A 20 -16.97 57.16 13.70
CA ARG A 20 -17.45 57.75 14.95
C ARG A 20 -17.20 56.76 16.09
N LEU A 21 -16.31 57.13 17.03
CA LEU A 21 -16.03 56.39 18.26
C LEU A 21 -17.29 55.97 19.04
N ALA A 22 -18.40 56.70 18.86
CA ALA A 22 -19.69 56.40 19.48
C ALA A 22 -20.25 55.01 19.10
N CYS A 23 -20.03 54.52 17.88
CA CYS A 23 -20.53 53.19 17.48
C CYS A 23 -19.77 52.06 18.17
N ILE A 24 -18.45 52.21 18.34
CA ILE A 24 -17.62 51.21 19.05
C ILE A 24 -17.97 51.18 20.54
N ALA A 25 -18.19 52.34 21.15
CA ALA A 25 -18.60 52.43 22.55
C ALA A 25 -19.96 51.78 22.81
N MET A 26 -20.95 51.97 21.91
CA MET A 26 -22.27 51.35 22.01
C MET A 26 -22.20 49.82 21.84
N SER A 27 -21.38 49.32 20.91
CA SER A 27 -21.19 47.87 20.73
C SER A 27 -20.51 47.23 21.95
N LEU A 28 -19.53 47.90 22.56
CA LEU A 28 -18.88 47.41 23.78
C LEU A 28 -19.82 47.44 24.99
N LEU A 29 -20.68 48.45 25.12
CA LEU A 29 -21.71 48.50 26.17
C LEU A 29 -22.75 47.37 26.00
N GLY A 30 -23.14 47.07 24.76
CA GLY A 30 -24.01 45.94 24.46
C GLY A 30 -23.40 44.60 24.84
N MET A 31 -22.13 44.37 24.50
CA MET A 31 -21.43 43.15 24.89
C MET A 31 -21.24 43.03 26.41
N TYR A 32 -20.99 44.15 27.10
CA TYR A 32 -20.91 44.15 28.56
C TYR A 32 -22.25 43.83 29.23
N ALA A 33 -23.36 44.37 28.72
CA ALA A 33 -24.69 44.07 29.24
C ALA A 33 -25.07 42.58 29.04
N ILE A 34 -24.71 41.99 27.89
CA ILE A 34 -24.91 40.55 27.62
C ILE A 34 -24.06 39.72 28.59
N PHE A 35 -22.80 40.10 28.80
CA PHE A 35 -21.91 39.41 29.74
C PHE A 35 -22.44 39.44 31.18
N VAL A 36 -22.89 40.60 31.67
CA VAL A 36 -23.46 40.73 33.01
C VAL A 36 -24.77 39.93 33.15
N SER A 37 -25.62 39.93 32.11
CA SER A 37 -26.84 39.10 32.10
C SER A 37 -26.52 37.60 32.16
N PHE A 38 -25.49 37.15 31.44
CA PHE A 38 -25.02 35.76 31.47
C PHE A 38 -24.47 35.36 32.85
N VAL A 39 -23.72 36.24 33.52
CA VAL A 39 -23.19 35.97 34.87
C VAL A 39 -24.32 35.92 35.90
N LEU A 40 -25.29 36.85 35.84
CA LEU A 40 -26.42 36.87 36.78
C LEU A 40 -27.35 35.65 36.61
N THR A 41 -27.51 35.14 35.40
CA THR A 41 -28.34 33.96 35.13
C THR A 41 -27.65 32.64 35.47
N LYS A 42 -26.32 32.55 35.38
CA LYS A 42 -25.57 31.32 35.70
C LYS A 42 -25.21 31.17 37.16
N PHE A 43 -25.13 32.27 37.93
CA PHE A 43 -24.72 32.24 39.33
C PHE A 43 -25.83 32.65 40.32
N GLY A 44 -27.05 32.91 39.83
CA GLY A 44 -28.20 33.30 40.65
C GLY A 44 -29.19 32.15 40.91
N GLY A 45 -29.05 31.47 42.05
CA GLY A 45 -30.08 30.60 42.64
C GLY A 45 -29.52 29.22 43.06
N SER A 46 -29.87 28.62 44.19
CA SER A 46 -30.90 28.91 45.19
C SER A 46 -30.55 28.15 46.46
N SER A 47 -30.71 28.81 47.61
CA SER A 47 -30.71 28.21 48.94
C SER A 47 -31.98 27.37 49.14
N GLY A 48 -31.83 26.04 49.24
CA GLY A 48 -32.89 25.10 49.59
C GLY A 48 -32.52 24.30 50.83
N SER A 49 -33.25 24.53 51.91
CA SER A 49 -33.22 23.81 53.18
C SER A 49 -33.74 22.37 53.05
N GLY A 50 -33.03 21.41 53.63
CA GLY A 50 -33.50 20.02 53.78
C GLY A 50 -32.58 19.20 54.69
N SER A 51 -33.02 18.97 55.92
CA SER A 51 -32.41 18.18 56.99
C SER A 51 -32.43 16.67 56.74
N GLY A 52 -31.40 15.95 57.22
CA GLY A 52 -31.54 14.51 57.56
C GLY A 52 -30.31 13.61 57.40
N SER A 53 -29.37 13.67 58.36
CA SER A 53 -28.65 12.55 59.01
C SER A 53 -28.53 11.18 58.30
N SER A 54 -27.29 10.72 58.03
CA SER A 54 -26.62 9.66 58.84
C SER A 54 -25.20 9.39 58.33
N ASP A 55 -24.30 9.17 59.29
CA ASP A 55 -22.85 8.98 59.19
C ASP A 55 -22.42 7.69 58.47
N VAL A 56 -21.20 7.67 57.89
CA VAL A 56 -20.08 6.76 58.22
C VAL A 56 -18.80 7.20 57.47
N GLU A 57 -17.70 7.18 58.23
CA GLU A 57 -16.30 7.57 57.98
C GLU A 57 -15.65 6.95 56.72
N SER A 58 -14.94 7.69 55.87
CA SER A 58 -13.57 8.23 56.00
C SER A 58 -12.43 7.20 55.80
N SER A 59 -11.75 7.26 54.65
CA SER A 59 -10.29 7.43 54.56
C SER A 59 -9.86 7.64 53.11
N SER A 60 -9.44 8.87 52.78
CA SER A 60 -8.72 9.22 51.56
C SER A 60 -7.41 9.91 51.97
N SER A 61 -6.29 9.43 51.44
CA SER A 61 -4.98 10.05 51.59
C SER A 61 -4.56 10.63 50.24
N SER A 62 -4.75 11.94 50.06
CA SER A 62 -4.17 12.72 48.98
C SER A 62 -3.01 13.56 49.55
N ARG A 63 -1.79 13.28 49.09
CA ARG A 63 -0.62 14.13 49.39
C ARG A 63 -0.51 15.23 48.34
N PHE A 64 -0.55 16.46 48.82
CA PHE A 64 -0.13 17.68 48.16
C PHE A 64 1.36 17.62 47.79
N PHE A 65 1.70 17.98 46.55
CA PHE A 65 3.06 18.40 46.19
C PHE A 65 3.11 19.92 46.04
N THR A 66 4.01 20.50 46.83
CA THR A 66 4.39 21.90 46.93
C THR A 66 5.26 22.32 45.75
N LEU A 67 4.93 23.45 45.10
CA LEU A 67 5.77 24.15 44.13
C LEU A 67 6.89 24.93 44.85
N PRO A 68 8.15 24.88 44.40
CA PRO A 68 9.18 25.78 44.90
C PRO A 68 9.17 27.13 44.16
N ARG A 69 9.31 28.15 44.99
CA ARG A 69 9.38 29.59 44.73
C ARG A 69 10.75 29.96 44.16
N ILE A 70 10.83 30.37 42.89
CA ILE A 70 12.07 30.95 42.33
C ILE A 70 12.01 32.48 42.42
N LYS A 71 13.10 33.03 42.97
CA LYS A 71 13.32 34.44 43.29
C LYS A 71 13.64 35.25 42.04
N ASN A 72 13.13 36.47 42.01
CA ASN A 72 13.53 37.56 41.11
C ASN A 72 15.02 37.89 41.27
N GLY A 73 15.74 37.96 40.15
CA GLY A 73 17.07 38.55 40.04
C GLY A 73 17.07 39.59 38.91
N VAL A 74 17.38 40.83 39.27
CA VAL A 74 17.48 42.02 38.41
C VAL A 74 18.94 42.29 38.05
N GLY A 75 19.19 42.75 36.82
CA GLY A 75 20.47 43.30 36.32
C GLY A 75 21.21 42.36 35.35
N SER A 76 21.76 42.75 34.21
CA SER A 76 22.17 44.07 33.71
C SER A 76 22.07 44.13 32.18
N ALA A 77 21.85 45.34 31.66
CA ALA A 77 21.77 45.64 30.24
C ALA A 77 23.14 45.86 29.57
N SER A 78 23.16 45.59 28.26
CA SER A 78 23.93 46.22 27.16
C SER A 78 25.35 45.71 26.83
N PRO A 79 25.85 45.90 25.57
CA PRO A 79 25.17 46.21 24.30
C PRO A 79 25.69 45.48 23.01
N LEU A 80 24.92 45.62 21.93
CA LEU A 80 25.32 45.85 20.52
C LEU A 80 26.49 45.06 19.91
N LEU A 81 26.18 44.24 18.90
CA LEU A 81 27.02 44.08 17.71
C LEU A 81 26.16 43.76 16.48
N ARG A 82 25.74 44.85 15.80
CA ARG A 82 25.21 44.84 14.44
C ARG A 82 26.41 44.81 13.51
N ARG A 83 26.59 43.74 12.73
CA ARG A 83 27.62 43.70 11.69
C ARG A 83 26.92 43.85 10.33
N GLU A 84 27.09 45.02 9.76
CA GLU A 84 26.82 45.32 8.35
C GLU A 84 27.77 44.49 7.48
N LEU A 85 27.23 43.89 6.42
CA LEU A 85 27.99 43.56 5.21
C LEU A 85 27.19 44.04 4.02
N SER A 86 27.81 44.96 3.30
CA SER A 86 27.33 45.69 2.14
C SER A 86 28.18 45.34 0.92
N ALA A 87 27.58 45.62 -0.25
CA ALA A 87 28.14 45.77 -1.60
C ALA A 87 28.09 44.53 -2.54
N PRO A 88 28.08 44.74 -3.87
CA PRO A 88 27.36 45.78 -4.63
C PRO A 88 26.62 45.23 -5.86
N ALA A 89 25.49 45.85 -6.22
CA ALA A 89 24.84 45.67 -7.51
C ALA A 89 25.49 46.61 -8.55
N GLY A 90 26.14 46.03 -9.56
CA GLY A 90 26.63 46.74 -10.74
C GLY A 90 25.55 46.81 -11.81
N ASN A 91 25.20 48.04 -12.21
CA ASN A 91 24.42 48.33 -13.41
C ASN A 91 25.31 48.22 -14.66
N VAL A 92 24.85 47.50 -15.67
CA VAL A 92 25.26 47.69 -17.07
C VAL A 92 24.00 47.77 -17.92
N ASN A 93 23.79 48.93 -18.53
CA ASN A 93 22.92 49.15 -19.69
C ASN A 93 23.71 48.81 -20.96
N GLU A 94 23.11 48.09 -21.91
CA GLU A 94 22.95 48.54 -23.31
C GLU A 94 22.20 47.49 -24.16
N ASP A 95 21.09 47.95 -24.75
CA ASP A 95 20.60 47.74 -26.11
C ASP A 95 20.62 46.34 -26.78
N ARG A 96 19.42 45.76 -26.97
CA ARG A 96 18.95 45.38 -28.32
C ARG A 96 17.44 45.12 -28.40
N LYS A 97 16.93 45.45 -29.59
CA LYS A 97 15.55 45.65 -30.05
C LYS A 97 14.69 44.39 -30.22
N ASP A 98 13.39 44.61 -30.04
CA ASP A 98 12.21 44.10 -30.76
C ASP A 98 12.09 42.59 -31.06
N VAL A 99 11.22 41.90 -30.31
CA VAL A 99 10.09 41.11 -30.85
C VAL A 99 8.92 41.22 -29.86
N ASP A 100 7.79 41.71 -30.37
CA ASP A 100 6.49 41.86 -29.70
C ASP A 100 5.85 40.47 -29.45
N ASP A 101 5.61 40.13 -28.18
CA ASP A 101 4.85 38.94 -27.80
C ASP A 101 3.72 39.35 -26.85
N SER A 102 2.50 39.27 -27.39
CA SER A 102 1.25 39.69 -26.77
C SER A 102 1.03 39.06 -25.39
N LYS A 103 1.05 39.87 -24.32
CA LYS A 103 0.49 39.47 -23.02
C LYS A 103 -1.01 39.23 -23.18
N LYS A 104 -1.43 37.96 -23.20
CA LYS A 104 -2.85 37.57 -23.12
C LYS A 104 -3.47 38.15 -21.85
N ARG A 105 -4.46 39.03 -22.02
CA ARG A 105 -5.30 39.55 -20.95
C ARG A 105 -6.23 38.42 -20.45
N GLU A 106 -6.43 38.33 -19.13
CA GLU A 106 -7.42 37.42 -18.54
C GLU A 106 -8.83 37.69 -19.11
N PRO A 107 -9.59 36.64 -19.45
CA PRO A 107 -10.96 36.78 -19.94
C PRO A 107 -11.84 37.56 -18.97
N THR A 108 -12.55 38.57 -19.46
CA THR A 108 -13.61 39.25 -18.69
C THR A 108 -14.98 38.69 -19.05
N ILE A 109 -16.00 39.04 -18.27
CA ILE A 109 -17.38 38.61 -18.51
C ILE A 109 -17.92 39.07 -19.89
N ASP A 110 -17.29 40.09 -20.47
CA ASP A 110 -17.62 40.61 -21.81
C ASP A 110 -17.11 39.68 -22.93
N ASP A 111 -16.14 38.82 -22.64
CA ASP A 111 -15.57 37.82 -23.57
C ASP A 111 -16.42 36.53 -23.63
N TYR A 112 -17.47 36.43 -22.81
CA TYR A 112 -18.26 35.21 -22.59
C TYR A 112 -18.81 34.55 -23.86
N CYS A 113 -19.50 35.31 -24.73
CA CYS A 113 -20.01 34.73 -25.99
C CYS A 113 -18.92 34.56 -27.07
N GLY A 114 -17.72 35.13 -26.86
CA GLY A 114 -16.61 35.04 -27.81
C GLY A 114 -15.72 33.80 -27.60
N LEU A 115 -15.51 33.41 -26.34
CA LEU A 115 -14.67 32.25 -25.98
C LEU A 115 -15.46 30.93 -25.98
N CYS A 116 -16.75 30.98 -25.63
CA CYS A 116 -17.64 29.83 -25.57
C CYS A 116 -18.57 29.79 -26.81
N GLN A 117 -18.07 29.38 -27.97
CA GLN A 117 -18.98 29.02 -29.07
C GLN A 117 -19.37 27.55 -28.94
N TRP A 118 -20.60 27.29 -28.48
CA TRP A 118 -21.27 25.96 -28.47
C TRP A 118 -21.60 25.50 -29.90
N LYS A 119 -20.58 25.48 -30.76
CA LYS A 119 -20.69 25.26 -32.19
C LYS A 119 -21.16 23.83 -32.44
N GLY A 120 -22.35 23.67 -33.01
CA GLY A 120 -22.95 22.37 -33.32
C GLY A 120 -24.13 21.95 -32.43
N GLN A 121 -24.45 22.69 -31.35
CA GLN A 121 -25.52 22.30 -30.41
C GLN A 121 -26.84 23.11 -30.53
N GLY A 122 -26.96 24.02 -31.51
CA GLY A 122 -28.20 24.81 -31.73
C GLY A 122 -28.60 25.79 -30.61
N ILE A 123 -27.84 25.83 -29.50
CA ILE A 123 -28.07 26.69 -28.34
C ILE A 123 -27.05 27.83 -28.36
N ASN A 124 -27.52 29.08 -28.34
CA ASN A 124 -26.63 30.23 -28.23
C ASN A 124 -26.27 30.51 -26.76
N CYS A 125 -25.16 31.24 -26.56
CA CYS A 125 -24.60 31.53 -25.24
C CYS A 125 -25.63 32.11 -24.25
N ASN A 126 -26.58 32.93 -24.71
CA ASN A 126 -27.62 33.51 -23.85
C ASN A 126 -28.63 32.47 -23.38
N LYS A 127 -29.09 31.57 -24.27
CA LYS A 127 -29.99 30.48 -23.90
C LYS A 127 -29.38 29.53 -22.85
N ARG A 128 -28.07 29.30 -22.90
CA ARG A 128 -27.36 28.49 -21.90
C ARG A 128 -27.30 29.19 -20.53
N VAL A 129 -27.00 30.50 -20.51
CA VAL A 129 -27.02 31.27 -19.25
C VAL A 129 -28.42 31.31 -18.66
N ASP A 130 -29.44 31.57 -19.47
CA ASP A 130 -30.83 31.58 -19.02
C ASP A 130 -31.23 30.22 -18.44
N TRP A 131 -30.79 29.11 -19.04
CA TRP A 131 -30.98 27.78 -18.47
C TRP A 131 -30.29 27.63 -17.11
N VAL A 132 -29.00 28.00 -17.00
CA VAL A 132 -28.26 27.89 -15.71
C VAL A 132 -28.92 28.75 -14.63
N VAL A 133 -29.35 29.96 -14.95
CA VAL A 133 -30.09 30.85 -14.04
C VAL A 133 -31.39 30.19 -13.58
N ASN A 134 -32.16 29.63 -14.50
CA ASN A 134 -33.48 29.06 -14.21
C ASN A 134 -33.40 27.73 -13.45
N THR A 135 -32.43 26.88 -13.80
CA THR A 135 -32.26 25.54 -13.23
C THR A 135 -31.51 25.59 -11.91
N LYS A 136 -30.40 26.32 -11.84
CA LYS A 136 -29.56 26.40 -10.63
C LYS A 136 -29.94 27.54 -9.69
N LYS A 137 -30.94 28.37 -10.06
CA LYS A 137 -31.43 29.52 -9.26
C LYS A 137 -30.31 30.51 -8.88
N VAL A 138 -29.33 30.70 -9.76
CA VAL A 138 -28.20 31.62 -9.57
C VAL A 138 -28.40 32.92 -10.36
N THR A 139 -27.62 33.97 -10.05
CA THR A 139 -27.71 35.23 -10.80
C THR A 139 -27.14 35.07 -12.21
N MET A 140 -27.59 35.92 -13.14
CA MET A 140 -27.08 35.95 -14.53
C MET A 140 -25.54 36.10 -14.58
N ASN A 141 -24.95 36.87 -13.65
CA ASN A 141 -23.50 37.05 -13.61
C ASN A 141 -22.78 35.79 -13.12
N ASP A 142 -23.31 35.11 -12.11
CA ASP A 142 -22.72 33.87 -11.60
C ASP A 142 -22.81 32.75 -12.64
N ALA A 143 -23.93 32.67 -13.36
CA ALA A 143 -24.11 31.76 -14.49
C ALA A 143 -23.08 32.03 -15.60
N LYS A 144 -22.91 33.29 -16.02
CA LYS A 144 -21.89 33.67 -17.02
C LYS A 144 -20.46 33.35 -16.58
N MET A 145 -20.12 33.62 -15.31
CA MET A 145 -18.78 33.35 -14.78
C MET A 145 -18.50 31.85 -14.62
N SER A 146 -19.52 31.07 -14.24
CA SER A 146 -19.43 29.60 -14.18
C SER A 146 -19.14 29.02 -15.56
N GLU A 147 -19.87 29.46 -16.58
CA GLU A 147 -19.70 28.97 -17.95
C GLU A 147 -18.40 29.50 -18.59
N LEU A 148 -17.98 30.74 -18.30
CA LEU A 148 -16.69 31.28 -18.76
C LEU A 148 -15.51 30.45 -18.21
N ARG A 149 -15.58 30.05 -16.93
CA ARG A 149 -14.58 29.15 -16.30
C ARG A 149 -14.61 27.76 -16.92
N TYR A 150 -15.80 27.26 -17.25
CA TYR A 150 -15.98 25.97 -17.92
C TYR A 150 -15.27 25.95 -19.28
N CYS A 151 -15.46 26.97 -20.12
CA CYS A 151 -14.81 27.03 -21.44
C CYS A 151 -13.31 27.34 -21.39
N ALA A 152 -12.85 28.07 -20.38
CA ALA A 152 -11.43 28.41 -20.25
C ALA A 152 -10.54 27.21 -19.89
N ASN A 153 -11.12 26.13 -19.36
CA ASN A 153 -10.37 25.05 -18.72
C ASN A 153 -10.30 23.70 -19.47
N TYR A 154 -10.96 23.51 -20.64
CA TYR A 154 -11.01 22.17 -21.26
C TYR A 154 -10.89 22.11 -22.80
N ASN A 155 -10.08 21.15 -23.28
CA ASN A 155 -9.98 20.68 -24.66
C ASN A 155 -10.45 19.21 -24.72
N GLY A 156 -11.65 18.95 -25.25
CA GLY A 156 -12.14 17.62 -25.67
C GLY A 156 -13.19 16.95 -24.76
N CYS A 157 -14.34 16.57 -25.33
CA CYS A 157 -15.34 15.68 -24.72
C CYS A 157 -15.70 14.55 -25.73
N ASN A 158 -16.06 13.37 -25.21
CA ASN A 158 -16.54 12.19 -25.96
C ASN A 158 -18.07 12.19 -26.13
N SER A 159 -18.60 11.33 -27.01
CA SER A 159 -19.94 11.41 -27.61
C SER A 159 -21.12 10.75 -26.88
N GLU A 160 -21.02 10.38 -25.60
CA GLU A 160 -22.16 9.79 -24.86
C GLU A 160 -22.96 10.87 -24.12
N VAL A 161 -24.28 10.68 -24.05
CA VAL A 161 -25.26 11.69 -23.65
C VAL A 161 -26.06 11.17 -22.45
N ASP A 162 -26.31 12.00 -21.44
CA ASP A 162 -27.13 11.64 -20.27
C ASP A 162 -28.63 11.60 -20.58
N ASP A 163 -29.40 11.15 -19.59
CA ASP A 163 -30.86 11.01 -19.63
C ASP A 163 -31.62 12.33 -19.88
N GLU A 164 -30.92 13.48 -19.89
CA GLU A 164 -31.46 14.80 -20.24
C GLU A 164 -30.96 15.32 -21.60
N GLY A 165 -30.19 14.54 -22.36
CA GLY A 165 -29.72 14.88 -23.70
C GLY A 165 -28.46 15.75 -23.74
N PHE A 166 -27.63 15.77 -22.69
CA PHE A 166 -26.33 16.44 -22.69
C PHE A 166 -25.14 15.48 -22.61
N MET A 167 -24.05 15.77 -23.34
CA MET A 167 -22.86 14.90 -23.33
C MET A 167 -22.26 14.76 -21.93
N LEU A 168 -22.05 13.52 -21.46
CA LEU A 168 -21.34 13.17 -20.24
C LEU A 168 -19.83 13.28 -20.49
N CYS A 169 -19.14 14.14 -19.74
CA CYS A 169 -17.69 14.13 -19.66
C CYS A 169 -17.31 13.59 -18.27
N GLU A 170 -16.94 12.31 -18.18
CA GLU A 170 -16.40 11.73 -16.95
C GLU A 170 -14.99 12.28 -16.65
N ASP A 171 -14.72 12.58 -15.37
CA ASP A 171 -13.40 12.95 -14.88
C ASP A 171 -12.41 11.77 -15.06
N LEU A 172 -11.39 11.96 -15.90
CA LEU A 172 -10.29 11.02 -16.14
C LEU A 172 -9.34 10.92 -14.92
N SER A 173 -9.83 10.36 -13.82
CA SER A 173 -8.96 9.77 -12.79
C SER A 173 -8.83 8.26 -12.89
N ASP A 174 -9.67 7.58 -13.69
CA ASP A 174 -9.69 6.11 -13.80
C ASP A 174 -9.90 5.59 -15.26
N SER A 175 -8.93 5.75 -16.17
CA SER A 175 -8.91 4.94 -17.41
C SER A 175 -7.50 4.71 -18.00
N PRO A 176 -7.13 3.46 -18.40
CA PRO A 176 -5.83 3.15 -19.00
C PRO A 176 -5.91 3.16 -20.54
N LEU A 177 -5.58 4.28 -21.19
CA LEU A 177 -5.37 4.32 -22.63
C LEU A 177 -4.14 5.15 -23.01
N TYR A 178 -3.04 4.44 -23.29
CA TYR A 178 -1.95 4.93 -24.14
C TYR A 178 -1.74 3.90 -25.26
N GLN A 179 -2.57 4.00 -26.32
CA GLN A 179 -2.21 3.39 -27.60
C GLN A 179 -1.31 4.37 -28.36
N LYS A 180 -0.07 3.93 -28.57
CA LYS A 180 0.91 4.54 -29.48
C LYS A 180 0.28 4.88 -30.83
N PRO A 181 0.50 6.08 -31.40
CA PRO A 181 0.28 6.28 -32.82
C PRO A 181 1.33 5.49 -33.60
N ARG A 182 0.87 4.56 -34.46
CA ARG A 182 1.68 3.99 -35.54
C ARG A 182 1.93 5.09 -36.56
N SER A 183 3.16 5.57 -36.65
CA SER A 183 3.61 6.37 -37.79
C SER A 183 3.70 5.47 -39.02
N ALA A 184 2.84 5.73 -40.00
CA ALA A 184 2.97 5.18 -41.34
C ALA A 184 4.23 5.77 -42.01
N SER A 185 5.06 4.93 -42.60
CA SER A 185 6.10 5.32 -43.55
C SER A 185 5.75 4.74 -44.92
N PRO A 186 5.99 5.48 -46.03
CA PRO A 186 5.58 5.09 -47.37
C PRO A 186 6.55 4.06 -48.00
N PRO A 187 6.11 3.24 -48.97
CA PRO A 187 7.01 2.33 -49.65
C PRO A 187 7.76 3.08 -50.77
N LEU A 188 9.08 3.23 -50.60
CA LEU A 188 9.98 3.56 -51.70
C LEU A 188 10.46 2.28 -52.37
N ARG A 189 10.05 2.16 -53.63
CA ARG A 189 10.49 1.17 -54.61
C ARG A 189 11.83 1.63 -55.18
N ARG A 190 12.91 0.84 -55.06
CA ARG A 190 14.00 0.81 -56.05
C ARG A 190 14.86 -0.44 -55.95
N GLU A 191 15.26 -0.86 -57.14
CA GLU A 191 15.92 -2.09 -57.58
C GLU A 191 17.36 -2.24 -57.02
N SER A 192 17.82 -3.49 -56.81
CA SER A 192 18.89 -4.11 -57.64
C SER A 192 19.48 -5.42 -57.05
N SER A 193 19.62 -6.40 -57.94
CA SER A 193 20.62 -7.50 -58.04
C SER A 193 20.79 -8.51 -56.87
N ALA A 194 20.38 -9.78 -57.07
CA ALA A 194 21.21 -10.92 -57.55
C ALA A 194 21.84 -11.67 -56.36
N LEU A 195 21.88 -13.00 -56.19
CA LEU A 195 21.75 -14.21 -57.02
C LEU A 195 21.56 -15.38 -56.02
N ALA A 196 20.68 -16.34 -56.28
CA ALA A 196 20.86 -17.78 -56.01
C ALA A 196 19.55 -18.59 -56.20
N GLU A 197 19.52 -19.28 -57.35
CA GLU A 197 18.88 -20.55 -57.75
C GLU A 197 18.32 -21.43 -56.61
N ASP A 198 17.03 -21.75 -56.59
CA ASP A 198 16.32 -22.90 -57.23
C ASP A 198 16.10 -24.07 -56.26
N VAL A 199 14.87 -24.20 -55.74
CA VAL A 199 14.17 -25.50 -55.58
C VAL A 199 12.66 -25.22 -55.74
N LYS A 200 12.09 -25.73 -56.84
CA LYS A 200 10.65 -25.80 -57.09
C LYS A 200 10.05 -27.00 -56.36
N GLU A 201 8.93 -26.81 -55.69
CA GLU A 201 7.96 -27.90 -55.48
C GLU A 201 6.53 -27.35 -55.53
N ASP A 202 5.71 -27.98 -56.36
CA ASP A 202 4.35 -27.62 -56.75
C ASP A 202 3.35 -27.74 -55.59
N ARG A 203 2.50 -26.73 -55.39
CA ARG A 203 1.14 -26.95 -54.84
C ARG A 203 0.08 -26.15 -55.58
N LYS A 204 -0.92 -26.92 -56.00
CA LYS A 204 -2.08 -26.62 -56.84
C LYS A 204 -3.05 -25.61 -56.23
N ASP A 205 -3.59 -24.77 -57.11
CA ASP A 205 -4.85 -24.06 -56.94
C ASP A 205 -6.03 -25.05 -56.78
N VAL A 206 -6.93 -24.77 -55.84
CA VAL A 206 -8.28 -25.34 -55.79
C VAL A 206 -9.29 -24.19 -55.63
N ASP A 207 -9.89 -23.90 -56.78
CA ASP A 207 -11.31 -23.68 -57.11
C ASP A 207 -12.32 -23.19 -56.06
N ASP A 208 -13.15 -22.28 -56.56
CA ASP A 208 -14.15 -21.44 -55.90
C ASP A 208 -15.48 -22.20 -55.75
N SER A 209 -15.82 -22.61 -54.52
CA SER A 209 -17.05 -23.39 -54.27
C SER A 209 -18.27 -22.49 -54.03
N LYS A 210 -19.28 -22.64 -54.89
CA LYS A 210 -20.65 -22.12 -54.81
C LYS A 210 -21.21 -22.05 -53.37
N LYS A 211 -21.74 -20.88 -52.99
CA LYS A 211 -22.46 -20.67 -51.72
C LYS A 211 -23.70 -21.59 -51.64
N ARG A 212 -23.74 -22.43 -50.61
CA ARG A 212 -24.88 -23.27 -50.23
C ARG A 212 -25.99 -22.41 -49.61
N GLU A 213 -27.25 -22.67 -49.95
CA GLU A 213 -28.40 -22.00 -49.31
C GLU A 213 -28.48 -22.36 -47.81
N PRO A 214 -28.76 -21.39 -46.92
CA PRO A 214 -28.87 -21.63 -45.49
C PRO A 214 -29.99 -22.63 -45.16
N THR A 215 -29.68 -23.60 -44.33
CA THR A 215 -30.61 -24.60 -43.79
C THR A 215 -30.91 -24.31 -42.31
N ILE A 216 -31.93 -24.95 -41.72
CA ILE A 216 -32.25 -24.83 -40.29
C ILE A 216 -31.03 -25.05 -39.40
N ASP A 217 -30.09 -25.89 -39.82
CA ASP A 217 -28.88 -26.21 -39.04
C ASP A 217 -27.92 -25.01 -38.93
N ASP A 218 -28.05 -24.02 -39.84
CA ASP A 218 -27.25 -22.80 -39.86
C ASP A 218 -27.84 -21.67 -38.98
N PHE A 219 -29.01 -21.91 -38.37
CA PHE A 219 -29.82 -20.93 -37.63
C PHE A 219 -29.03 -20.13 -36.58
N CYS A 220 -28.24 -20.80 -35.75
CA CYS A 220 -27.50 -20.13 -34.70
C CYS A 220 -26.15 -19.56 -35.17
N GLY A 221 -25.68 -20.00 -36.35
CA GLY A 221 -24.41 -19.56 -36.93
C GLY A 221 -24.52 -18.23 -37.69
N LEU A 222 -25.68 -17.98 -38.32
CA LEU A 222 -25.90 -16.80 -39.18
C LEU A 222 -26.59 -15.63 -38.46
N CYS A 223 -27.34 -15.89 -37.37
CA CYS A 223 -27.98 -14.86 -36.55
C CYS A 223 -27.22 -14.64 -35.23
N GLN A 224 -26.75 -13.42 -34.95
CA GLN A 224 -26.19 -13.06 -33.63
C GLN A 224 -27.08 -12.03 -32.92
N TRP A 225 -27.99 -12.50 -32.05
CA TRP A 225 -28.80 -11.65 -31.15
C TRP A 225 -28.01 -11.15 -29.93
N LYS A 226 -26.69 -10.99 -30.06
CA LYS A 226 -25.74 -10.83 -28.94
C LYS A 226 -25.98 -9.60 -28.06
N SER A 227 -26.65 -8.56 -28.57
CA SER A 227 -26.90 -7.32 -27.83
C SER A 227 -28.24 -7.30 -27.07
N GLN A 228 -29.13 -8.30 -27.23
CA GLN A 228 -30.50 -8.21 -26.72
C GLN A 228 -30.77 -9.04 -25.44
N GLY A 229 -29.74 -9.50 -24.73
CA GLY A 229 -29.89 -10.17 -23.42
C GLY A 229 -30.48 -11.59 -23.47
N PHE A 230 -30.75 -12.13 -24.66
CA PHE A 230 -31.17 -13.53 -24.87
C PHE A 230 -30.43 -14.17 -26.05
N ASN A 231 -30.25 -15.49 -26.03
CA ASN A 231 -29.59 -16.23 -27.11
C ASN A 231 -30.60 -16.74 -28.16
N CYS A 232 -30.11 -17.24 -29.30
CA CYS A 232 -30.95 -17.67 -30.41
C CYS A 232 -32.00 -18.72 -30.00
N ASN A 233 -31.67 -19.64 -29.10
CA ASN A 233 -32.63 -20.64 -28.61
C ASN A 233 -33.73 -20.00 -27.75
N LYS A 234 -33.37 -19.08 -26.84
CA LYS A 234 -34.36 -18.32 -26.05
C LYS A 234 -35.29 -17.48 -26.94
N ARG A 235 -34.77 -16.96 -28.05
CA ARG A 235 -35.59 -16.24 -29.04
C ARG A 235 -36.56 -17.19 -29.75
N VAL A 236 -36.09 -18.35 -30.20
CA VAL A 236 -36.97 -19.37 -30.80
C VAL A 236 -38.03 -19.83 -29.81
N ASP A 237 -37.65 -20.12 -28.56
CA ASP A 237 -38.59 -20.51 -27.52
C ASP A 237 -39.64 -19.41 -27.28
N TRP A 238 -39.23 -18.15 -27.28
CA TRP A 238 -40.16 -17.03 -27.20
C TRP A 238 -41.10 -16.98 -28.42
N VAL A 239 -40.59 -17.16 -29.64
CA VAL A 239 -41.41 -17.16 -30.87
C VAL A 239 -42.39 -18.33 -30.87
N VAL A 240 -41.95 -19.53 -30.51
CA VAL A 240 -42.80 -20.72 -30.35
C VAL A 240 -43.91 -20.45 -29.34
N ASN A 241 -43.57 -19.93 -28.17
CA ASN A 241 -44.53 -19.73 -27.10
C ASN A 241 -45.50 -18.57 -27.37
N SER A 242 -45.02 -17.49 -27.98
CA SER A 242 -45.79 -16.27 -28.21
C SER A 242 -46.61 -16.32 -29.49
N LYS A 243 -46.06 -16.91 -30.57
CA LYS A 243 -46.73 -17.01 -31.88
C LYS A 243 -47.41 -18.36 -32.11
N LYS A 244 -47.27 -19.33 -31.18
CA LYS A 244 -47.84 -20.68 -31.27
C LYS A 244 -47.46 -21.43 -32.56
N VAL A 245 -46.23 -21.20 -33.04
CA VAL A 245 -45.66 -21.89 -34.21
C VAL A 245 -44.76 -23.04 -33.78
N THR A 246 -44.44 -23.95 -34.70
CA THR A 246 -43.50 -25.05 -34.38
C THR A 246 -42.08 -24.51 -34.22
N MET A 247 -41.25 -25.25 -33.48
CA MET A 247 -39.83 -24.91 -33.27
C MET A 247 -39.08 -24.73 -34.60
N ASN A 248 -39.39 -25.54 -35.61
CA ASN A 248 -38.74 -25.45 -36.92
C ASN A 248 -39.20 -24.23 -37.72
N ASP A 249 -40.48 -23.86 -37.64
CA ASP A 249 -41.00 -22.65 -38.27
C ASP A 249 -40.45 -21.39 -37.61
N ALA A 250 -40.32 -21.39 -36.27
CA ALA A 250 -39.67 -20.31 -35.53
C ALA A 250 -38.19 -20.16 -35.93
N LYS A 251 -37.45 -21.28 -36.03
CA LYS A 251 -36.07 -21.27 -36.52
C LYS A 251 -35.96 -20.76 -37.96
N MET A 252 -36.80 -21.25 -38.88
CA MET A 252 -36.79 -20.76 -40.27
C MET A 252 -37.20 -19.30 -40.38
N SER A 253 -38.11 -18.84 -39.53
CA SER A 253 -38.54 -17.45 -39.50
C SER A 253 -37.39 -16.52 -39.11
N GLU A 254 -36.61 -16.83 -38.06
CA GLU A 254 -35.47 -15.95 -37.73
C GLU A 254 -34.26 -16.19 -38.65
N LEU A 255 -34.04 -17.40 -39.17
CA LEU A 255 -33.02 -17.63 -40.20
C LEU A 255 -33.28 -16.76 -41.43
N ARG A 256 -34.53 -16.70 -41.90
CA ARG A 256 -34.94 -15.82 -43.00
C ARG A 256 -34.78 -14.34 -42.65
N TYR A 257 -35.14 -13.96 -41.43
CA TYR A 257 -34.96 -12.59 -40.93
C TYR A 257 -33.49 -12.16 -41.02
N CYS A 258 -32.54 -13.02 -40.60
CA CYS A 258 -31.12 -12.71 -40.66
C CYS A 258 -30.50 -12.87 -42.06
N ALA A 259 -31.01 -13.78 -42.89
CA ALA A 259 -30.48 -13.99 -44.23
C ALA A 259 -30.85 -12.88 -45.23
N ASN A 260 -31.93 -12.13 -44.98
CA ASN A 260 -32.40 -11.04 -45.85
C ASN A 260 -31.85 -9.64 -45.46
N TYR A 261 -30.81 -9.57 -44.62
CA TYR A 261 -30.31 -8.33 -44.03
C TYR A 261 -29.42 -7.48 -44.97
N ASN A 262 -29.97 -7.04 -46.10
CA ASN A 262 -29.36 -6.02 -46.95
C ASN A 262 -30.17 -4.71 -47.01
N GLY A 263 -31.06 -4.44 -46.04
CA GLY A 263 -32.05 -3.36 -46.18
C GLY A 263 -32.51 -2.61 -44.93
N CYS A 264 -31.76 -2.54 -43.83
CA CYS A 264 -32.05 -1.57 -42.76
C CYS A 264 -30.81 -0.69 -42.48
N ASN A 265 -31.00 0.64 -42.45
CA ASN A 265 -29.95 1.61 -42.13
C ASN A 265 -29.56 1.51 -40.66
N SER A 266 -28.30 1.84 -40.35
CA SER A 266 -27.67 1.67 -39.04
C SER A 266 -28.11 2.67 -37.96
N GLU A 267 -29.24 3.35 -38.13
CA GLU A 267 -29.74 4.32 -37.16
C GLU A 267 -30.80 3.67 -36.27
N VAL A 268 -30.62 3.90 -34.98
CA VAL A 268 -31.39 3.34 -33.88
C VAL A 268 -32.21 4.49 -33.31
N ASP A 269 -33.50 4.28 -33.07
CA ASP A 269 -34.32 5.32 -32.42
C ASP A 269 -33.90 5.55 -30.97
N ASP A 270 -34.48 6.59 -30.37
CA ASP A 270 -34.15 7.09 -29.03
C ASP A 270 -34.47 6.08 -27.90
N GLU A 271 -35.08 4.93 -28.22
CA GLU A 271 -35.30 3.80 -27.29
C GLU A 271 -34.40 2.58 -27.57
N GLY A 272 -33.47 2.66 -28.53
CA GLY A 272 -32.50 1.60 -28.80
C GLY A 272 -32.95 0.54 -29.81
N PHE A 273 -33.99 0.80 -30.63
CA PHE A 273 -34.44 -0.10 -31.69
C PHE A 273 -34.12 0.44 -33.10
N MET A 274 -33.63 -0.42 -34.01
CA MET A 274 -33.39 -0.04 -35.41
C MET A 274 -34.71 0.28 -36.12
N LEU A 275 -34.81 1.48 -36.71
CA LEU A 275 -35.95 1.86 -37.55
C LEU A 275 -35.82 1.21 -38.94
N CYS A 276 -36.71 0.27 -39.25
CA CYS A 276 -36.96 -0.17 -40.63
C CYS A 276 -38.28 0.46 -41.07
N GLU A 277 -38.33 1.11 -42.25
CA GLU A 277 -39.52 1.81 -42.75
C GLU A 277 -40.76 0.89 -42.79
N ASP A 278 -41.82 1.38 -42.14
CA ASP A 278 -43.26 1.08 -42.22
C ASP A 278 -43.74 -0.31 -42.70
N LEU A 279 -44.22 -1.10 -41.72
CA LEU A 279 -45.44 -1.90 -41.88
C LEU A 279 -46.48 -1.43 -40.84
N SER A 280 -46.82 -0.14 -40.91
CA SER A 280 -47.83 0.52 -40.10
C SER A 280 -49.24 0.25 -40.64
N ASP A 281 -49.76 -0.97 -40.45
CA ASP A 281 -51.21 -1.25 -40.59
C ASP A 281 -51.64 -2.56 -39.89
N SER A 282 -51.32 -2.72 -38.59
CA SER A 282 -51.94 -3.80 -37.80
C SER A 282 -52.39 -3.34 -36.41
N PRO A 283 -53.69 -3.44 -36.08
CA PRO A 283 -54.25 -2.89 -34.85
C PRO A 283 -54.13 -3.89 -33.70
N MET A 284 -52.92 -4.09 -33.16
CA MET A 284 -52.76 -4.88 -31.92
C MET A 284 -51.40 -4.65 -31.24
N TYR A 285 -51.26 -3.54 -30.50
CA TYR A 285 -50.20 -3.42 -29.49
C TYR A 285 -50.74 -2.78 -28.22
N LYS A 286 -50.77 -3.55 -27.12
CA LYS A 286 -50.92 -3.05 -25.75
C LYS A 286 -49.61 -3.30 -24.99
N LYS A 287 -49.13 -2.26 -24.31
CA LYS A 287 -47.92 -2.24 -23.46
C LYS A 287 -47.99 -3.31 -22.34
N PRO A 288 -46.90 -4.02 -21.99
CA PRO A 288 -46.88 -4.92 -20.83
C PRO A 288 -46.82 -4.15 -19.50
N PRO A 289 -47.21 -4.78 -18.35
CA PRO A 289 -47.43 -4.09 -17.08
C PRO A 289 -46.13 -3.75 -16.32
N SER A 290 -46.19 -2.63 -15.59
CA SER A 290 -45.10 -1.92 -14.89
C SER A 290 -44.56 -2.55 -13.59
N HIS A 291 -44.61 -3.87 -13.43
CA HIS A 291 -44.20 -4.53 -12.18
C HIS A 291 -43.16 -5.63 -12.36
N TYR A 292 -42.10 -5.35 -13.12
CA TYR A 292 -40.91 -6.22 -13.17
C TYR A 292 -39.80 -5.63 -12.31
N LYS A 293 -39.63 -6.15 -11.08
CA LYS A 293 -38.44 -5.88 -10.26
C LYS A 293 -37.39 -6.95 -10.58
N VAL A 294 -36.19 -6.51 -10.95
CA VAL A 294 -35.02 -7.38 -11.09
C VAL A 294 -34.55 -7.76 -9.68
N GLY A 295 -34.80 -8.99 -9.27
CA GLY A 295 -34.15 -9.60 -8.12
C GLY A 295 -32.77 -10.11 -8.53
N THR A 296 -31.75 -9.82 -7.73
CA THR A 296 -30.43 -10.46 -7.81
C THR A 296 -30.56 -11.90 -7.33
N ASN A 297 -30.78 -12.84 -8.25
CA ASN A 297 -30.69 -14.26 -7.93
C ASN A 297 -29.21 -14.64 -7.75
N HIS A 298 -28.84 -14.97 -6.51
CA HIS A 298 -27.57 -15.62 -6.21
C HIS A 298 -27.56 -17.05 -6.77
N VAL A 299 -26.37 -17.48 -7.17
CA VAL A 299 -26.09 -18.63 -8.05
C VAL A 299 -25.78 -19.87 -7.20
N ASP A 300 -26.44 -21.01 -7.42
CA ASP A 300 -26.18 -22.25 -6.64
C ASP A 300 -24.71 -22.71 -6.72
N ARG A 301 -24.08 -23.23 -5.67
CA ARG A 301 -22.65 -23.63 -5.69
C ARG A 301 -22.44 -25.08 -6.18
N ALA A 302 -21.23 -25.41 -6.64
CA ALA A 302 -20.87 -26.75 -7.11
C ALA A 302 -20.50 -27.70 -5.93
N PRO A 303 -20.88 -28.99 -5.96
CA PRO A 303 -20.67 -29.93 -4.83
C PRO A 303 -19.20 -30.15 -4.43
N GLU A 304 -18.27 -30.09 -5.38
CA GLU A 304 -16.83 -30.30 -5.13
C GLU A 304 -16.21 -29.19 -4.28
N LEU A 305 -16.70 -27.95 -4.45
CA LEU A 305 -16.29 -26.81 -3.64
C LEU A 305 -16.89 -26.92 -2.23
N GLU A 306 -18.07 -27.52 -2.10
CA GLU A 306 -18.77 -27.71 -0.84
C GLU A 306 -18.06 -28.74 0.08
N GLU A 307 -17.48 -29.80 -0.46
CA GLU A 307 -16.67 -30.76 0.34
C GLU A 307 -15.38 -30.15 0.91
N VAL A 308 -14.72 -29.26 0.14
CA VAL A 308 -13.53 -28.53 0.60
C VAL A 308 -13.91 -27.46 1.62
N LEU A 309 -14.96 -26.68 1.35
CA LEU A 309 -15.41 -25.58 2.19
C LEU A 309 -16.12 -26.03 3.49
N SER A 310 -16.76 -27.20 3.50
CA SER A 310 -17.39 -27.74 4.71
C SER A 310 -16.41 -28.34 5.72
N GLY A 311 -15.12 -28.43 5.37
CA GLY A 311 -14.10 -29.10 6.19
C GLY A 311 -14.31 -30.62 6.30
N ALA A 312 -15.27 -31.20 5.57
CA ALA A 312 -15.60 -32.62 5.63
C ALA A 312 -14.40 -33.51 5.25
N LEU A 313 -13.58 -33.07 4.29
CA LEU A 313 -12.37 -33.78 3.86
C LEU A 313 -11.24 -33.71 4.91
N LEU A 314 -11.03 -32.56 5.56
CA LEU A 314 -10.06 -32.43 6.67
C LEU A 314 -10.46 -33.30 7.87
N LYS A 315 -11.78 -33.36 8.16
CA LYS A 315 -12.32 -34.22 9.21
C LYS A 315 -12.04 -35.70 8.92
N ARG A 316 -12.22 -36.17 7.67
CA ARG A 316 -11.86 -37.54 7.26
C ARG A 316 -10.36 -37.83 7.44
N ALA A 317 -9.48 -36.87 7.11
CA ALA A 317 -8.04 -37.01 7.28
C ALA A 317 -7.58 -36.99 8.76
N SER A 318 -8.31 -36.31 9.64
CA SER A 318 -8.00 -36.22 11.09
C SER A 318 -8.51 -37.42 11.90
N VAL A 319 -9.63 -38.04 11.48
CA VAL A 319 -10.29 -39.13 12.23
C VAL A 319 -9.58 -40.47 12.03
N SER A 320 -8.74 -40.62 11.01
CA SER A 320 -7.82 -41.75 10.86
C SER A 320 -6.64 -41.64 11.84
N ARG A 321 -6.92 -41.79 13.14
CA ARG A 321 -5.92 -41.96 14.21
C ARG A 321 -4.96 -43.09 13.81
N GLY A 322 -3.71 -42.74 13.50
CA GLY A 322 -2.61 -43.71 13.40
C GLY A 322 -1.78 -43.72 12.12
N TYR A 323 -1.97 -42.82 11.16
CA TYR A 323 -1.00 -42.71 10.06
C TYR A 323 0.22 -41.89 10.49
N ASN A 324 1.27 -42.59 10.92
CA ASN A 324 2.62 -42.19 10.55
C ASN A 324 2.64 -42.18 9.02
N ILE A 325 2.54 -41.00 8.40
CA ILE A 325 2.73 -40.85 6.96
C ILE A 325 4.24 -41.00 6.69
N THR A 326 4.74 -42.22 6.76
CA THR A 326 5.86 -42.66 5.92
C THR A 326 5.26 -42.89 4.54
N LEU A 327 5.64 -42.09 3.55
CA LEU A 327 5.34 -42.38 2.15
C LEU A 327 5.91 -43.78 1.86
N SER A 328 5.05 -44.79 1.74
CA SER A 328 5.42 -46.00 1.03
C SER A 328 5.58 -45.60 -0.43
N GLN A 329 6.76 -45.85 -0.99
CA GLN A 329 7.02 -45.75 -2.42
C GLN A 329 5.96 -46.58 -3.16
N SER A 330 4.98 -45.92 -3.75
CA SER A 330 4.14 -46.55 -4.76
C SER A 330 5.04 -46.82 -5.95
N LYS A 331 5.23 -48.10 -6.28
CA LYS A 331 5.87 -48.52 -7.53
C LYS A 331 5.24 -47.77 -8.68
N ALA A 332 6.07 -47.08 -9.45
CA ALA A 332 5.68 -46.42 -10.69
C ALA A 332 5.19 -47.48 -11.69
N ASP A 333 3.95 -47.32 -12.17
CA ASP A 333 3.58 -47.83 -13.47
C ASP A 333 4.16 -46.86 -14.50
N ASP A 334 5.25 -47.29 -15.14
CA ASP A 334 5.75 -46.72 -16.39
C ASP A 334 4.65 -46.87 -17.44
N ASP A 335 4.15 -45.73 -17.95
CA ASP A 335 3.87 -45.47 -19.37
C ASP A 335 2.80 -44.38 -19.52
N LYS A 336 3.24 -43.12 -19.53
CA LYS A 336 2.54 -42.00 -20.20
C LYS A 336 3.48 -40.79 -20.30
N SER A 337 4.07 -40.62 -21.48
CA SER A 337 4.78 -39.40 -21.85
C SER A 337 3.82 -38.21 -21.79
N ILE A 338 3.95 -37.37 -20.77
CA ILE A 338 3.24 -36.10 -20.68
C ILE A 338 3.84 -35.17 -21.73
N LYS A 339 3.05 -34.81 -22.74
CA LYS A 339 3.45 -33.80 -23.73
C LYS A 339 3.55 -32.45 -23.02
N VAL A 340 4.76 -31.94 -22.93
CA VAL A 340 5.07 -30.57 -22.50
C VAL A 340 4.47 -29.61 -23.53
N GLY A 341 3.28 -29.10 -23.26
CA GLY A 341 2.54 -28.24 -24.20
C GLY A 341 1.29 -27.58 -23.64
N ASP A 342 0.65 -28.18 -22.62
CA ASP A 342 -0.45 -27.53 -21.90
C ASP A 342 0.10 -26.80 -20.67
N GLY A 343 -0.19 -25.49 -20.58
CA GLY A 343 0.30 -24.62 -19.51
C GLY A 343 -0.02 -25.15 -18.11
N LEU A 344 0.92 -24.91 -17.20
CA LEU A 344 0.92 -25.15 -15.75
C LEU A 344 -0.46 -25.03 -15.06
N ARG A 345 -1.30 -26.05 -15.21
CA ARG A 345 -2.40 -26.36 -14.31
C ARG A 345 -1.92 -27.48 -13.41
N ASP A 346 -2.03 -27.30 -12.09
CA ASP A 346 -1.93 -28.42 -11.17
C ASP A 346 -3.11 -29.37 -11.47
N PRO A 347 -2.87 -30.57 -12.01
CA PRO A 347 -3.95 -31.48 -12.40
C PRO A 347 -4.59 -32.20 -11.21
N ARG A 348 -4.03 -32.04 -10.00
CA ARG A 348 -4.51 -32.69 -8.77
C ARG A 348 -5.90 -32.16 -8.42
N LYS A 349 -6.80 -33.04 -7.97
CA LYS A 349 -8.17 -32.72 -7.51
C LYS A 349 -8.45 -33.42 -6.18
N GLY A 350 -9.31 -32.84 -5.35
CA GLY A 350 -9.82 -33.48 -4.13
C GLY A 350 -8.74 -33.73 -3.06
N GLU A 351 -8.62 -34.97 -2.59
CA GLU A 351 -7.72 -35.37 -1.50
C GLU A 351 -6.23 -35.10 -1.79
N ASP A 352 -5.81 -35.09 -3.05
CA ASP A 352 -4.40 -34.88 -3.41
C ASP A 352 -3.98 -33.42 -3.23
N ILE A 353 -4.90 -32.46 -3.43
CA ILE A 353 -4.67 -31.05 -3.08
C ILE A 353 -4.54 -30.93 -1.57
N ILE A 354 -5.41 -31.59 -0.80
CA ILE A 354 -5.38 -31.53 0.67
C ILE A 354 -4.13 -32.19 1.22
N LYS A 355 -3.72 -33.35 0.69
CA LYS A 355 -2.42 -33.96 1.03
C LYS A 355 -1.26 -33.04 0.66
N SER A 356 -1.31 -32.37 -0.48
CA SER A 356 -0.28 -31.40 -0.86
C SER A 356 -0.28 -30.15 0.02
N VAL A 357 -1.43 -29.65 0.46
CA VAL A 357 -1.58 -28.49 1.34
C VAL A 357 -1.19 -28.86 2.77
N LEU A 358 -1.58 -30.03 3.28
CA LEU A 358 -1.16 -30.55 4.57
C LEU A 358 0.33 -30.91 4.57
N ALA A 359 0.87 -31.44 3.47
CA ALA A 359 2.30 -31.65 3.30
C ALA A 359 3.05 -30.32 3.20
N ALA A 360 2.56 -29.34 2.43
CA ALA A 360 3.15 -28.01 2.37
C ALA A 360 3.05 -27.27 3.71
N ALA A 361 1.97 -27.44 4.47
CA ALA A 361 1.86 -26.88 5.82
C ALA A 361 2.78 -27.59 6.81
N LYS A 362 3.00 -28.90 6.66
CA LYS A 362 3.87 -29.71 7.53
C LYS A 362 5.36 -29.59 7.20
N PHE A 363 5.72 -29.40 5.93
CA PHE A 363 7.09 -29.42 5.42
C PHE A 363 7.54 -28.08 4.79
N GLY A 364 6.64 -27.10 4.71
CA GLY A 364 6.81 -25.81 4.05
C GLY A 364 6.73 -25.87 2.52
N ASP A 365 6.74 -24.69 1.88
CA ASP A 365 6.86 -24.52 0.42
C ASP A 365 8.18 -25.09 -0.17
N ARG A 366 9.01 -25.78 0.63
CA ARG A 366 10.32 -26.35 0.25
C ARG A 366 10.27 -27.36 -0.89
N TRP A 367 9.10 -27.94 -1.18
CA TRP A 367 8.96 -28.97 -2.22
C TRP A 367 8.83 -28.42 -3.65
N TYR A 368 8.57 -27.12 -3.84
CA TYR A 368 8.36 -26.57 -5.19
C TYR A 368 9.64 -26.11 -5.91
N ASP A 369 10.75 -25.94 -5.17
CA ASP A 369 11.99 -25.38 -5.74
C ASP A 369 13.11 -26.42 -5.94
N LYS A 370 12.90 -27.68 -5.52
CA LYS A 370 13.86 -28.76 -5.78
C LYS A 370 13.46 -29.55 -7.01
N GLU A 371 14.38 -29.75 -7.93
CA GLU A 371 14.24 -30.79 -8.96
C GLU A 371 13.99 -32.13 -8.24
N GLU A 372 12.96 -32.86 -8.67
CA GLU A 372 12.56 -34.15 -8.10
C GLU A 372 13.75 -35.13 -8.12
N GLY A 373 14.43 -35.32 -6.99
CA GLY A 373 15.55 -36.29 -6.93
C GLY A 373 16.49 -36.18 -5.73
N GLU A 374 16.62 -35.03 -5.06
CA GLU A 374 17.53 -34.90 -3.92
C GLU A 374 16.89 -35.26 -2.58
N VAL A 375 17.26 -36.43 -2.05
CA VAL A 375 17.00 -36.83 -0.66
C VAL A 375 17.86 -35.95 0.27
N VAL A 376 17.23 -35.06 1.02
CA VAL A 376 17.91 -34.25 2.05
C VAL A 376 18.34 -35.17 3.20
N PRO A 377 19.63 -35.19 3.59
CA PRO A 377 20.05 -35.93 4.77
C PRO A 377 19.40 -35.29 6.00
N GLU A 378 18.74 -36.11 6.83
CA GLU A 378 18.31 -35.70 8.16
C GLU A 378 19.54 -35.21 8.92
N SER A 379 19.67 -33.89 9.06
CA SER A 379 20.69 -33.29 9.91
C SER A 379 20.40 -33.71 11.34
N THR A 380 21.20 -34.64 11.85
CA THR A 380 21.19 -35.09 13.23
C THR A 380 21.71 -33.97 14.13
N PHE A 381 20.89 -32.96 14.39
CA PHE A 381 21.08 -32.08 15.54
C PHE A 381 20.78 -32.92 16.78
N SER A 382 21.77 -33.06 17.67
CA SER A 382 21.64 -33.82 18.90
C SER A 382 20.62 -33.14 19.83
N PHE A 383 19.38 -33.60 19.80
CA PHE A 383 18.25 -33.16 20.63
C PHE A 383 18.46 -33.34 22.15
N ALA A 384 19.57 -33.90 22.59
CA ALA A 384 19.81 -34.31 23.98
C ALA A 384 20.06 -33.13 24.94
N GLU A 385 20.53 -31.96 24.48
CA GLU A 385 20.65 -30.76 25.32
C GLU A 385 19.38 -29.86 25.30
N LEU A 386 18.43 -30.12 24.40
CA LEU A 386 17.12 -29.45 24.30
C LEU A 386 16.08 -29.97 25.31
N ALA A 387 16.48 -30.91 26.17
CA ALA A 387 15.64 -31.62 27.13
C ALA A 387 15.63 -31.02 28.56
N LYS A 388 15.92 -29.73 28.74
CA LYS A 388 15.45 -29.01 29.95
C LYS A 388 13.97 -28.65 29.76
N GLY A 389 13.13 -29.63 30.11
CA GLY A 389 11.70 -29.72 29.82
C GLY A 389 10.79 -28.66 30.47
N ASP A 390 9.56 -28.61 29.93
CA ASP A 390 8.38 -27.84 30.33
C ASP A 390 8.25 -26.37 29.93
N ARG A 391 9.01 -25.87 28.95
CA ARG A 391 8.76 -24.52 28.43
C ARG A 391 7.56 -24.48 27.49
N PRO A 392 6.76 -23.39 27.52
CA PRO A 392 5.65 -23.20 26.59
C PRO A 392 6.13 -23.23 25.14
N VAL A 393 5.40 -23.96 24.29
CA VAL A 393 5.71 -24.08 22.85
C VAL A 393 4.70 -23.27 22.07
N LEU A 394 5.20 -22.39 21.18
CA LEU A 394 4.36 -21.67 20.22
C LEU A 394 3.53 -22.68 19.43
N THR A 395 2.21 -22.56 19.48
CA THR A 395 1.29 -23.48 18.82
C THR A 395 0.17 -22.69 18.15
N ALA A 396 -0.09 -22.98 16.88
CA ALA A 396 -1.28 -22.52 16.20
C ALA A 396 -2.36 -23.61 16.29
N TYR A 397 -3.48 -23.31 16.91
CA TYR A 397 -4.67 -24.16 16.84
C TYR A 397 -5.49 -23.69 15.66
N CYS A 398 -5.49 -24.47 14.59
CA CYS A 398 -6.21 -24.14 13.38
C CYS A 398 -7.65 -24.63 13.49
N GLU A 399 -8.58 -23.78 13.06
CA GLU A 399 -10.00 -24.07 13.02
C GLU A 399 -10.51 -24.05 11.58
N PRO A 400 -11.17 -25.13 11.11
CA PRO A 400 -11.74 -25.16 9.77
C PRO A 400 -12.76 -24.03 9.52
N VAL A 401 -12.65 -23.36 8.38
CA VAL A 401 -13.53 -22.24 8.03
C VAL A 401 -14.60 -22.67 7.03
N ASN A 402 -15.86 -22.65 7.46
CA ASN A 402 -16.99 -22.78 6.55
C ASN A 402 -17.53 -21.39 6.16
N GLN A 403 -17.29 -20.98 4.91
CA GLN A 403 -17.72 -19.67 4.40
C GLN A 403 -19.19 -19.67 3.92
N THR A 404 -19.88 -20.81 3.87
CA THR A 404 -21.28 -20.88 3.37
C THR A 404 -22.30 -20.29 4.35
N THR A 405 -21.95 -20.21 5.63
CA THR A 405 -22.85 -19.69 6.68
C THR A 405 -22.89 -18.16 6.73
N TRP A 406 -21.98 -17.47 6.04
CA TRP A 406 -21.87 -16.01 6.10
C TRP A 406 -23.05 -15.27 5.47
N ASP A 407 -23.75 -15.93 4.55
CA ASP A 407 -24.95 -15.42 3.90
C ASP A 407 -26.18 -15.52 4.84
N THR A 408 -26.07 -16.26 5.95
CA THR A 408 -27.14 -16.38 6.95
C THR A 408 -27.11 -15.20 7.92
N LYS A 409 -28.27 -14.55 8.09
CA LYS A 409 -28.47 -13.40 8.98
C LYS A 409 -29.60 -13.68 9.97
N PRO A 410 -29.42 -13.50 11.29
CA PRO A 410 -28.15 -13.15 11.95
C PRO A 410 -27.09 -14.25 11.78
N LEU A 411 -25.81 -13.87 11.88
CA LEU A 411 -24.69 -14.81 11.81
C LEU A 411 -24.90 -15.96 12.82
N PRO A 412 -24.86 -17.23 12.38
CA PRO A 412 -25.10 -18.36 13.27
C PRO A 412 -24.07 -18.42 14.41
N THR A 413 -24.54 -18.63 15.63
CA THR A 413 -23.67 -18.95 16.78
C THR A 413 -23.00 -20.29 16.55
N ARG A 414 -21.73 -20.40 16.93
CA ARG A 414 -20.97 -21.63 16.79
C ARG A 414 -21.13 -22.49 18.03
N ASP A 415 -21.45 -23.77 17.85
CA ASP A 415 -21.51 -24.73 18.96
C ASP A 415 -20.09 -24.95 19.54
N GLY A 416 -19.88 -24.57 20.80
CA GLY A 416 -18.57 -24.58 21.47
C GLY A 416 -17.90 -25.97 21.58
N PRO A 417 -18.58 -27.01 22.12
CA PRO A 417 -17.97 -28.33 22.36
C PRO A 417 -17.51 -29.05 21.08
N THR A 418 -18.22 -28.84 19.97
CA THR A 418 -17.87 -29.41 18.67
C THR A 418 -16.67 -28.69 18.05
N THR A 419 -16.45 -27.41 18.39
CA THR A 419 -15.30 -26.68 17.87
C THR A 419 -14.00 -27.10 18.57
N ARG A 420 -13.98 -27.31 19.90
CA ARG A 420 -12.76 -27.78 20.58
C ARG A 420 -12.19 -29.07 19.98
N GLN A 421 -13.07 -29.99 19.59
CA GLN A 421 -12.70 -31.27 18.98
C GLN A 421 -12.28 -31.14 17.52
N SER A 422 -12.65 -30.04 16.83
CA SER A 422 -12.28 -29.78 15.44
C SER A 422 -10.99 -28.97 15.31
N LEU A 423 -10.50 -28.35 16.38
CA LEU A 423 -9.20 -27.69 16.40
C LEU A 423 -8.08 -28.71 16.20
N PHE A 424 -7.13 -28.40 15.33
CA PHE A 424 -5.91 -29.19 15.18
C PHE A 424 -4.67 -28.33 15.43
N PRO A 425 -3.75 -28.76 16.31
CA PRO A 425 -2.58 -27.98 16.69
C PRO A 425 -1.44 -28.15 15.68
N ILE A 426 -0.71 -27.06 15.44
CA ILE A 426 0.56 -27.01 14.72
C ILE A 426 1.59 -26.35 15.64
N SER A 427 2.55 -27.12 16.12
CA SER A 427 3.54 -26.66 17.10
C SER A 427 4.86 -26.27 16.43
N TYR A 428 5.47 -25.20 16.93
CA TYR A 428 6.73 -24.64 16.46
C TYR A 428 7.78 -24.68 17.58
N PRO A 429 8.35 -25.86 17.89
CA PRO A 429 9.24 -26.04 19.03
C PRO A 429 10.54 -25.24 18.93
N ASN A 430 10.91 -24.77 17.74
CA ASN A 430 12.14 -24.01 17.51
C ASN A 430 12.01 -22.52 17.85
N VAL A 431 10.79 -22.01 18.07
CA VAL A 431 10.54 -20.60 18.39
C VAL A 431 10.58 -20.40 19.89
N ARG A 432 11.77 -20.18 20.44
CA ARG A 432 11.95 -20.09 21.90
C ARG A 432 12.91 -18.99 22.33
N SER A 433 13.88 -18.64 21.50
CA SER A 433 14.89 -17.63 21.84
C SER A 433 14.37 -16.24 21.53
N CYS A 434 14.50 -15.32 22.48
CA CYS A 434 14.11 -13.93 22.29
C CYS A 434 15.07 -13.18 21.37
N SER A 435 16.37 -13.45 21.46
CA SER A 435 17.39 -12.84 20.61
C SER A 435 17.28 -13.31 19.15
N ALA A 436 16.87 -14.55 18.92
CA ALA A 436 16.71 -15.13 17.59
C ALA A 436 15.27 -15.13 17.07
N LEU A 437 14.32 -14.50 17.79
CA LEU A 437 12.89 -14.60 17.49
C LEU A 437 12.52 -14.27 16.02
N PRO A 438 13.01 -13.16 15.41
CA PRO A 438 12.72 -12.86 14.01
C PRO A 438 13.18 -13.94 13.03
N SER A 439 14.32 -14.59 13.32
CA SER A 439 14.88 -15.66 12.48
C SER A 439 14.17 -17.01 12.65
N GLN A 440 13.59 -17.24 13.83
CA GLN A 440 12.94 -18.51 14.17
C GLN A 440 11.47 -18.54 13.76
N TRP A 441 10.85 -17.37 13.50
CA TRP A 441 9.42 -17.27 13.27
C TRP A 441 8.96 -18.06 12.03
N PRO A 442 7.87 -18.84 12.10
CA PRO A 442 7.48 -19.80 11.05
C PRO A 442 6.69 -19.14 9.91
N ILE A 443 7.29 -18.15 9.24
CA ILE A 443 6.62 -17.29 8.24
C ILE A 443 6.28 -18.06 6.96
N ASP A 444 7.18 -18.95 6.55
CA ASP A 444 7.09 -19.69 5.28
C ASP A 444 6.27 -20.98 5.37
N THR A 445 5.83 -21.36 6.57
CA THR A 445 4.92 -22.48 6.81
C THR A 445 3.69 -22.00 7.58
N PRO A 446 2.98 -20.97 7.08
CA PRO A 446 2.09 -20.23 7.94
C PRO A 446 0.77 -21.00 8.12
N PRO A 447 0.25 -21.12 9.36
CA PRO A 447 -0.99 -21.84 9.63
C PRO A 447 -2.21 -21.16 8.99
N VAL A 448 -2.05 -19.92 8.54
CA VAL A 448 -3.04 -19.14 7.78
C VAL A 448 -3.51 -19.84 6.50
N ASP A 449 -2.66 -20.67 5.88
CA ASP A 449 -3.04 -21.43 4.67
C ASP A 449 -4.07 -22.53 4.98
N LEU A 450 -4.24 -22.89 6.27
CA LEU A 450 -5.25 -23.82 6.75
C LEU A 450 -6.39 -23.11 7.48
N ASP A 451 -6.08 -22.02 8.18
CA ASP A 451 -7.03 -21.21 8.92
C ASP A 451 -6.85 -19.72 8.58
N PRO A 452 -7.55 -19.21 7.55
CA PRO A 452 -7.37 -17.85 7.06
C PRO A 452 -7.86 -16.75 8.03
N PHE A 453 -8.40 -17.08 9.21
CA PHE A 453 -8.62 -16.09 10.27
C PHE A 453 -7.39 -15.86 11.14
N LEU A 454 -6.40 -16.77 11.12
CA LEU A 454 -5.14 -16.52 11.82
C LEU A 454 -4.37 -15.41 11.11
N PRO A 455 -3.81 -14.43 11.84
CA PRO A 455 -2.94 -13.43 11.24
C PRO A 455 -1.66 -14.10 10.73
N TRP A 456 -1.23 -13.74 9.52
CA TRP A 456 0.08 -14.12 8.99
C TRP A 456 1.14 -13.19 9.58
N ILE A 457 1.63 -13.54 10.78
CA ILE A 457 2.57 -12.72 11.56
C ILE A 457 3.98 -12.88 10.98
N HIS A 458 4.68 -11.76 10.81
CA HIS A 458 6.09 -11.67 10.42
C HIS A 458 7.00 -11.23 11.56
N ASP A 459 6.48 -10.47 12.52
CA ASP A 459 7.26 -10.00 13.66
C ASP A 459 6.38 -9.71 14.87
N VAL A 460 6.96 -9.85 16.06
CA VAL A 460 6.34 -9.58 17.35
C VAL A 460 7.37 -9.05 18.35
N PHE A 461 7.02 -7.97 19.04
CA PHE A 461 7.88 -7.34 20.05
C PHE A 461 7.08 -6.43 20.97
N PRO A 462 7.51 -6.23 22.23
CA PRO A 462 6.89 -5.24 23.09
C PRO A 462 7.23 -3.81 22.67
N SER A 463 6.35 -2.87 23.00
CA SER A 463 6.65 -1.45 22.99
C SER A 463 7.73 -1.11 24.02
N SER A 464 8.43 0.01 23.81
CA SER A 464 9.52 0.44 24.70
C SER A 464 9.07 0.85 26.10
N ASP A 465 7.80 1.17 26.28
CA ASP A 465 7.17 1.45 27.58
C ASP A 465 6.54 0.19 28.22
N GLY A 466 6.65 -0.97 27.58
CA GLY A 466 6.08 -2.24 28.07
C GLY A 466 4.55 -2.30 28.09
N ARG A 467 3.85 -1.30 27.55
CA ARG A 467 2.37 -1.21 27.61
C ARG A 467 1.66 -2.06 26.56
N ASP A 468 2.31 -2.35 25.44
CA ASP A 468 1.73 -3.09 24.32
C ASP A 468 2.68 -4.20 23.83
N VAL A 469 2.11 -5.31 23.38
CA VAL A 469 2.79 -6.24 22.45
C VAL A 469 2.35 -5.89 21.03
N ILE A 470 3.31 -5.57 20.18
CA ILE A 470 3.08 -5.10 18.80
C ILE A 470 3.26 -6.28 17.84
N PHE A 471 2.32 -6.42 16.91
CA PHE A 471 2.34 -7.44 15.86
C PHE A 471 2.45 -6.79 14.49
N VAL A 472 3.37 -7.30 13.68
CA VAL A 472 3.46 -7.00 12.25
C VAL A 472 3.00 -8.24 11.50
N ALA A 473 1.86 -8.15 10.84
CA ALA A 473 1.28 -9.22 10.04
C ALA A 473 0.98 -8.73 8.61
N GLN A 474 0.66 -9.66 7.71
CA GLN A 474 0.35 -9.35 6.32
C GLN A 474 -0.91 -10.02 5.82
N ASN A 475 -1.48 -9.44 4.75
CA ASN A 475 -2.64 -10.00 4.09
C ASN A 475 -2.23 -11.15 3.15
N ARG A 476 -2.28 -12.39 3.65
CA ARG A 476 -1.90 -13.58 2.86
C ARG A 476 -2.70 -13.72 1.57
N ARG A 477 -3.93 -13.18 1.50
CA ARG A 477 -4.75 -13.17 0.28
C ARG A 477 -4.03 -12.54 -0.91
N ARG A 478 -3.19 -11.52 -0.68
CA ARG A 478 -2.47 -10.82 -1.75
C ARG A 478 -1.48 -11.70 -2.51
N CYS A 479 -1.00 -12.78 -1.89
CA CYS A 479 -0.14 -13.78 -2.50
C CYS A 479 -0.85 -14.62 -3.58
N TYR A 480 -2.18 -14.46 -3.72
CA TYR A 480 -3.02 -15.18 -4.69
C TYR A 480 -3.77 -14.22 -5.62
N ASN A 481 -3.32 -12.97 -5.72
CA ASN A 481 -3.95 -11.93 -6.57
C ASN A 481 -3.40 -11.90 -8.01
N GLY A 482 -2.61 -12.90 -8.43
CA GLY A 482 -2.19 -13.06 -9.83
C GLY A 482 -3.39 -13.16 -10.76
N GLN A 483 -3.31 -12.57 -11.96
CA GLN A 483 -4.43 -12.48 -12.90
C GLN A 483 -4.06 -13.04 -14.26
N ARG A 484 -5.05 -13.59 -14.94
CA ARG A 484 -4.98 -13.91 -16.36
C ARG A 484 -6.22 -13.38 -17.08
N ARG A 485 -6.05 -13.03 -18.35
CA ARG A 485 -7.18 -12.68 -19.21
C ARG A 485 -8.05 -13.92 -19.47
N VAL A 486 -9.36 -13.74 -19.41
CA VAL A 486 -10.35 -14.74 -19.82
C VAL A 486 -10.23 -14.92 -21.33
N GLN A 487 -10.03 -16.16 -21.77
CA GLN A 487 -9.92 -16.43 -23.20
C GLN A 487 -11.28 -16.32 -23.88
N MET A 488 -11.29 -15.93 -25.16
CA MET A 488 -12.54 -15.81 -25.91
C MET A 488 -13.24 -17.19 -25.97
N GLY A 489 -14.48 -17.26 -25.46
CA GLY A 489 -15.24 -18.51 -25.37
C GLY A 489 -14.96 -19.35 -24.12
N GLU A 490 -14.08 -18.91 -23.22
CA GLU A 490 -13.84 -19.57 -21.95
C GLU A 490 -15.06 -19.43 -21.02
N VAL A 491 -15.60 -20.57 -20.57
CA VAL A 491 -16.66 -20.60 -19.57
C VAL A 491 -16.03 -20.54 -18.18
N LEU A 492 -16.35 -19.49 -17.42
CA LEU A 492 -15.82 -19.32 -16.08
C LEU A 492 -16.46 -20.32 -15.10
N PRO A 493 -15.69 -20.86 -14.14
CA PRO A 493 -16.25 -21.65 -13.06
C PRO A 493 -17.34 -20.86 -12.30
N LYS A 494 -18.37 -21.57 -11.85
CA LYS A 494 -19.50 -20.98 -11.13
C LYS A 494 -19.01 -20.28 -9.86
N GLY A 495 -19.37 -19.01 -9.70
CA GLY A 495 -18.92 -18.15 -8.58
C GLY A 495 -17.68 -17.30 -8.86
N VAL A 496 -16.94 -17.55 -9.94
CA VAL A 496 -15.82 -16.68 -10.35
C VAL A 496 -16.35 -15.35 -10.85
N ILE A 497 -15.89 -14.25 -10.24
CA ILE A 497 -16.24 -12.89 -10.62
C ILE A 497 -15.10 -12.33 -11.48
N PRO A 498 -15.27 -12.20 -12.81
CA PRO A 498 -14.27 -11.54 -13.63
C PRO A 498 -14.26 -10.04 -13.37
N HIS A 499 -13.11 -9.41 -13.56
CA HIS A 499 -12.97 -7.94 -13.56
C HIS A 499 -12.26 -7.51 -14.83
N GLN A 500 -12.94 -6.72 -15.68
CA GLN A 500 -12.40 -6.23 -16.95
C GLN A 500 -11.76 -7.36 -17.79
N ASP A 501 -12.50 -8.45 -18.03
CA ASP A 501 -12.02 -9.65 -18.73
C ASP A 501 -10.84 -10.39 -18.08
N HIS A 502 -10.53 -10.14 -16.81
CA HIS A 502 -9.50 -10.87 -16.06
C HIS A 502 -10.13 -11.74 -14.98
N VAL A 503 -9.46 -12.85 -14.66
CA VAL A 503 -9.75 -13.71 -13.51
C VAL A 503 -8.47 -14.03 -12.75
N HIS A 504 -8.60 -14.32 -11.47
CA HIS A 504 -7.47 -14.75 -10.65
C HIS A 504 -6.93 -16.11 -11.12
N ILE A 505 -5.61 -16.22 -11.22
CA ILE A 505 -4.91 -17.47 -11.58
C ILE A 505 -5.22 -18.55 -10.55
N ASP A 506 -5.20 -18.19 -9.26
CA ASP A 506 -5.47 -19.08 -8.13
C ASP A 506 -6.75 -18.68 -7.39
N TYR A 507 -7.86 -18.58 -8.15
CA TYR A 507 -9.15 -18.14 -7.64
C TYR A 507 -9.61 -18.91 -6.39
N THR A 508 -9.44 -20.23 -6.36
CA THR A 508 -9.86 -21.06 -5.22
C THR A 508 -9.13 -20.67 -3.94
N LYS A 509 -7.80 -20.46 -4.00
CA LYS A 509 -7.05 -19.98 -2.83
C LYS A 509 -7.40 -18.55 -2.48
N ASN A 510 -7.59 -17.68 -3.47
CA ASN A 510 -8.05 -16.30 -3.21
C ASN A 510 -9.38 -16.28 -2.45
N TYR A 511 -10.33 -17.10 -2.88
CA TYR A 511 -11.65 -17.25 -2.26
C TYR A 511 -11.56 -17.81 -0.84
N LEU A 512 -10.73 -18.85 -0.63
CA LEU A 512 -10.45 -19.39 0.70
C LEU A 512 -9.86 -18.32 1.62
N MET A 513 -9.04 -17.42 1.07
CA MET A 513 -8.34 -16.36 1.80
C MET A 513 -9.17 -15.10 2.06
N ARG A 514 -10.45 -15.04 1.67
CA ARG A 514 -11.34 -13.90 1.98
C ARG A 514 -11.34 -13.45 3.45
N PRO A 515 -11.29 -14.35 4.46
CA PRO A 515 -11.16 -13.97 5.88
C PRO A 515 -9.99 -13.05 6.21
N GLN A 516 -8.89 -13.11 5.45
CA GLN A 516 -7.75 -12.21 5.65
C GLN A 516 -8.14 -10.74 5.44
N SER A 517 -9.07 -10.44 4.53
CA SER A 517 -9.62 -9.08 4.37
C SER A 517 -10.40 -8.64 5.61
N ALA A 518 -11.08 -9.56 6.30
CA ALA A 518 -11.83 -9.22 7.52
C ALA A 518 -10.91 -8.84 8.69
N LEU A 519 -9.63 -9.26 8.68
CA LEU A 519 -8.69 -8.90 9.75
C LEU A 519 -8.34 -7.41 9.78
N PHE A 520 -8.59 -6.69 8.69
CA PHE A 520 -8.41 -5.23 8.57
C PHE A 520 -9.66 -4.45 9.03
N GLN A 521 -10.71 -5.16 9.44
CA GLN A 521 -12.03 -4.61 9.72
C GLN A 521 -12.37 -4.83 11.18
N HIS A 522 -12.50 -3.74 11.94
CA HIS A 522 -12.83 -3.83 13.37
C HIS A 522 -14.20 -4.42 13.60
N VAL A 523 -14.36 -4.99 14.79
CA VAL A 523 -15.62 -5.53 15.32
C VAL A 523 -15.83 -4.99 16.74
N PRO A 524 -17.01 -4.40 17.05
CA PRO A 524 -17.36 -4.01 18.40
C PRO A 524 -17.68 -5.23 19.24
N LEU A 525 -17.11 -5.29 20.45
CA LEU A 525 -17.37 -6.33 21.44
C LEU A 525 -17.94 -5.77 22.73
N LYS A 526 -18.80 -6.58 23.36
CA LYS A 526 -19.25 -6.39 24.73
C LYS A 526 -18.84 -7.57 25.60
N ARG A 527 -18.22 -7.30 26.74
CA ARG A 527 -17.93 -8.28 27.79
C ARG A 527 -19.21 -8.59 28.54
N MET A 528 -19.53 -9.88 28.65
CA MET A 528 -20.74 -10.32 29.34
C MET A 528 -20.55 -10.22 30.86
N PRO A 529 -21.59 -9.81 31.61
CA PRO A 529 -21.55 -9.85 33.07
C PRO A 529 -21.28 -11.27 33.56
N ARG A 530 -20.45 -11.41 34.59
CA ARG A 530 -20.23 -12.69 35.27
C ARG A 530 -21.37 -12.97 36.25
N ASP A 531 -21.74 -14.23 36.38
CA ASP A 531 -22.70 -14.67 37.41
C ASP A 531 -22.13 -14.52 38.83
N ASN A 532 -20.80 -14.59 38.98
CA ASN A 532 -20.11 -14.42 40.27
C ASN A 532 -18.91 -13.45 40.14
N PRO A 533 -18.98 -12.22 40.69
CA PRO A 533 -17.96 -11.19 40.49
C PRO A 533 -16.68 -11.39 41.31
N THR A 534 -16.60 -12.39 42.19
CA THR A 534 -15.45 -12.60 43.09
C THR A 534 -14.31 -13.43 42.51
N ASP A 535 -14.48 -14.02 41.32
CA ASP A 535 -13.45 -14.84 40.68
C ASP A 535 -12.80 -14.08 39.52
N ASP A 536 -11.82 -13.23 39.85
CA ASP A 536 -11.10 -12.42 38.85
C ASP A 536 -10.32 -13.25 37.83
N LEU A 537 -10.07 -14.53 38.13
CA LEU A 537 -9.32 -15.47 37.30
C LEU A 537 -10.17 -16.21 36.26
N GLU A 538 -11.51 -16.13 36.30
CA GLU A 538 -12.36 -16.79 35.31
C GLU A 538 -12.28 -16.15 33.91
N GLU A 539 -12.23 -16.99 32.88
CA GLU A 539 -12.14 -16.57 31.48
C GLU A 539 -13.32 -15.66 31.07
N PRO A 540 -13.09 -14.44 30.54
CA PRO A 540 -14.15 -13.54 30.14
C PRO A 540 -14.93 -14.06 28.94
N ARG A 541 -16.26 -13.89 28.98
CA ARG A 541 -17.14 -14.12 27.83
C ARG A 541 -17.39 -12.81 27.09
N TYR A 542 -17.37 -12.88 25.78
CA TYR A 542 -17.66 -11.74 24.90
C TYR A 542 -18.80 -12.08 23.93
N ARG A 543 -19.54 -11.06 23.52
CA ARG A 543 -20.43 -11.12 22.36
C ARG A 543 -20.14 -10.01 21.38
N LEU A 544 -20.52 -10.23 20.12
CA LEU A 544 -20.57 -9.16 19.13
C LEU A 544 -21.62 -8.12 19.56
N ALA A 545 -21.35 -6.85 19.27
CA ALA A 545 -22.20 -5.73 19.68
C ALA A 545 -22.27 -4.64 18.59
N SER A 546 -23.21 -3.71 18.73
CA SER A 546 -23.13 -2.43 18.02
C SER A 546 -22.10 -1.51 18.67
N HIS A 547 -21.72 -0.42 18.02
CA HIS A 547 -20.80 0.57 18.63
C HIS A 547 -21.40 1.23 19.88
N GLU A 548 -22.72 1.40 19.95
CA GLU A 548 -23.40 2.00 21.10
C GLU A 548 -23.45 1.07 22.32
N ASP A 549 -23.38 -0.25 22.09
CA ASP A 549 -23.50 -1.29 23.11
C ASP A 549 -22.15 -1.92 23.48
N ALA A 550 -21.11 -1.69 22.68
CA ALA A 550 -19.76 -2.19 22.92
C ALA A 550 -19.08 -1.50 24.11
N ASP A 551 -18.18 -2.24 24.76
CA ASP A 551 -17.33 -1.66 25.79
C ASP A 551 -16.33 -0.68 25.16
N VAL A 552 -15.85 0.28 25.96
CA VAL A 552 -14.87 1.28 25.49
C VAL A 552 -13.61 0.61 24.91
N GLU A 553 -13.13 -0.46 25.54
CA GLU A 553 -12.00 -1.26 25.04
C GLU A 553 -12.36 -2.20 23.88
N GLY A 554 -13.64 -2.49 23.71
CA GLY A 554 -14.17 -3.39 22.68
C GLY A 554 -14.64 -2.68 21.42
N MET A 555 -14.62 -1.34 21.36
CA MET A 555 -15.13 -0.54 20.25
C MET A 555 -14.43 -0.84 18.91
N GLU A 556 -13.11 -1.03 18.96
CA GLU A 556 -12.25 -1.21 17.79
C GLU A 556 -11.24 -2.34 18.06
N THR A 557 -11.68 -3.59 17.91
CA THR A 557 -10.81 -4.76 18.08
C THR A 557 -10.99 -5.77 16.94
N ARG A 558 -10.03 -6.69 16.82
CA ARG A 558 -10.13 -7.88 15.97
C ARG A 558 -9.66 -9.16 16.64
N PHE A 559 -8.90 -9.04 17.71
CA PHE A 559 -8.35 -10.16 18.45
C PHE A 559 -8.60 -10.00 19.95
N ILE A 560 -8.85 -11.13 20.60
CA ILE A 560 -8.74 -11.25 22.06
C ILE A 560 -7.29 -11.64 22.36
N CYS A 561 -6.69 -10.99 23.33
CA CYS A 561 -5.32 -11.25 23.78
C CYS A 561 -5.36 -11.86 25.18
N ARG A 562 -4.81 -13.08 25.35
CA ARG A 562 -4.73 -13.76 26.66
C ARG A 562 -3.28 -13.85 27.10
N PHE A 563 -2.94 -13.28 28.26
CA PHE A 563 -1.58 -13.25 28.78
C PHE A 563 -1.36 -14.36 29.79
N LYS A 564 -0.20 -15.02 29.71
CA LYS A 564 0.21 -16.09 30.62
C LYS A 564 1.61 -15.86 31.16
N SER A 565 1.80 -16.03 32.46
CA SER A 565 3.12 -16.04 33.09
C SER A 565 3.61 -17.47 33.24
N TYR A 566 4.88 -17.68 32.93
CA TYR A 566 5.59 -18.93 33.10
C TYR A 566 6.54 -18.85 34.29
N ASP A 567 6.34 -19.75 35.25
CA ASP A 567 7.22 -19.93 36.40
C ASP A 567 7.77 -21.37 36.38
N PRO A 568 9.06 -21.56 36.07
CA PRO A 568 9.66 -22.90 36.00
C PRO A 568 9.70 -23.59 37.37
N ASP A 569 9.66 -22.84 38.47
CA ASP A 569 9.78 -23.34 39.84
C ASP A 569 8.41 -23.63 40.49
N ALA A 570 7.31 -23.32 39.81
CA ALA A 570 5.97 -23.58 40.32
C ALA A 570 5.67 -25.09 40.42
N PRO A 571 5.13 -25.59 41.55
CA PRO A 571 5.01 -27.02 41.82
C PRO A 571 3.83 -27.73 41.13
N ALA A 572 2.86 -27.00 40.55
CA ALA A 572 1.66 -27.58 39.93
C ALA A 572 1.49 -27.13 38.47
N GLU A 573 1.03 -25.90 38.24
CA GLU A 573 0.87 -25.32 36.90
C GLU A 573 1.99 -24.31 36.66
N LYS A 574 2.91 -24.64 35.75
CA LYS A 574 4.00 -23.74 35.37
C LYS A 574 3.53 -22.54 34.56
N LEU A 575 2.33 -22.60 33.98
CA LEU A 575 1.70 -21.52 33.25
C LEU A 575 0.45 -21.07 33.98
N SER A 576 0.36 -19.78 34.33
CA SER A 576 -0.84 -19.18 34.89
C SER A 576 -1.36 -18.06 33.99
N ILE A 577 -2.68 -17.94 33.86
CA ILE A 577 -3.31 -16.81 33.16
C ILE A 577 -3.22 -15.58 34.05
N VAL A 578 -2.70 -14.48 33.50
CA VAL A 578 -2.43 -13.26 34.27
C VAL A 578 -3.21 -12.04 33.78
N GLY A 579 -3.96 -12.18 32.69
CA GLY A 579 -4.88 -11.15 32.23
C GLY A 579 -5.38 -11.37 30.81
N TYR A 580 -6.40 -10.58 30.47
CA TYR A 580 -7.02 -10.52 29.15
C TYR A 580 -7.07 -9.08 28.68
N SER A 581 -6.95 -8.87 27.38
CA SER A 581 -7.19 -7.57 26.76
C SER A 581 -7.77 -7.74 25.35
N LEU A 582 -8.24 -6.65 24.78
CA LEU A 582 -8.70 -6.60 23.39
C LEU A 582 -7.67 -5.84 22.55
N SER A 583 -7.39 -6.37 21.36
CA SER A 583 -6.42 -5.78 20.44
C SER A 583 -6.83 -4.37 20.01
N ARG A 584 -5.85 -3.56 19.62
CA ARG A 584 -6.06 -2.22 19.04
C ARG A 584 -5.34 -2.12 17.71
N PHE A 585 -5.98 -1.56 16.70
CA PHE A 585 -5.30 -1.24 15.46
C PHE A 585 -4.39 -0.01 15.63
N VAL A 586 -3.31 0.03 14.85
CA VAL A 586 -2.46 1.23 14.75
C VAL A 586 -3.06 2.25 13.76
N VAL A 587 -3.91 1.77 12.85
CA VAL A 587 -4.57 2.52 11.77
C VAL A 587 -5.99 1.98 11.62
N ASP A 588 -6.97 2.86 11.50
CA ASP A 588 -8.32 2.47 11.06
C ASP A 588 -8.32 2.37 9.52
N TYR A 589 -8.27 1.14 9.02
CA TYR A 589 -8.13 0.85 7.60
C TYR A 589 -9.38 1.22 6.79
N ASP A 590 -10.57 1.07 7.37
CA ASP A 590 -11.83 1.48 6.73
C ASP A 590 -11.90 3.00 6.63
N TYR A 591 -11.56 3.71 7.71
CA TYR A 591 -11.50 5.17 7.69
C TYR A 591 -10.46 5.71 6.72
N HIS A 592 -9.27 5.11 6.67
CA HIS A 592 -8.24 5.52 5.71
C HIS A 592 -8.70 5.33 4.26
N THR A 593 -9.32 4.18 3.96
CA THR A 593 -9.89 3.89 2.64
C THR A 593 -10.90 4.95 2.24
N TYR A 594 -11.82 5.29 3.15
CA TYR A 594 -12.78 6.37 2.95
C TYR A 594 -12.10 7.72 2.74
N ARG A 595 -11.12 8.09 3.57
CA ARG A 595 -10.37 9.35 3.41
C ARG A 595 -9.62 9.39 2.10
N LYS A 596 -9.18 8.27 1.54
CA LYS A 596 -8.57 8.20 0.20
C LYS A 596 -9.59 8.25 -0.95
N GLY A 597 -10.89 8.26 -0.66
CA GLY A 597 -11.95 8.39 -1.65
C GLY A 597 -12.36 7.08 -2.31
N TYR A 598 -11.90 5.94 -1.79
CA TYR A 598 -12.26 4.64 -2.32
C TYR A 598 -13.65 4.22 -1.86
N LYS A 599 -14.39 3.61 -2.79
CA LYS A 599 -15.77 3.19 -2.54
C LYS A 599 -15.87 1.98 -1.62
N PHE A 600 -14.88 1.10 -1.62
CA PHE A 600 -14.89 -0.16 -0.88
C PHE A 600 -13.52 -0.40 -0.25
N SER A 601 -13.48 -0.97 0.96
CA SER A 601 -12.23 -1.42 1.59
C SER A 601 -11.78 -2.77 1.06
N ALA A 602 -12.69 -3.69 0.77
CA ALA A 602 -12.33 -4.98 0.23
C ALA A 602 -13.29 -5.33 -0.89
N THR A 603 -12.84 -6.17 -1.81
CA THR A 603 -13.71 -6.72 -2.85
C THR A 603 -13.87 -8.22 -2.64
N GLU A 604 -15.06 -8.75 -2.93
CA GLU A 604 -15.29 -10.19 -2.88
C GLU A 604 -14.34 -10.91 -3.85
N ALA A 605 -14.09 -10.28 -5.00
CA ALA A 605 -13.31 -10.86 -6.07
C ALA A 605 -11.78 -10.80 -5.85
N GLY A 606 -11.25 -9.88 -5.04
CA GLY A 606 -9.80 -9.82 -4.72
C GLY A 606 -8.98 -8.84 -5.57
N TYR A 607 -9.64 -7.88 -6.23
CA TYR A 607 -9.01 -6.87 -7.10
C TYR A 607 -8.51 -5.61 -6.35
N ASP A 608 -8.38 -5.71 -5.04
CA ASP A 608 -8.02 -4.65 -4.10
C ASP A 608 -6.50 -4.35 -3.98
N ASN A 609 -5.68 -4.78 -4.96
CA ASN A 609 -4.22 -4.53 -4.94
C ASN A 609 -3.87 -3.05 -4.79
N HIS A 610 -4.62 -2.17 -5.47
CA HIS A 610 -4.42 -0.72 -5.44
C HIS A 610 -4.60 -0.11 -4.03
N MET A 611 -5.31 -0.78 -3.11
CA MET A 611 -5.44 -0.39 -1.71
C MET A 611 -4.26 -0.88 -0.89
N ILE A 612 -3.05 -0.42 -1.24
CA ILE A 612 -1.79 -0.95 -0.71
C ILE A 612 -1.70 -0.92 0.82
N TRP A 613 -2.44 -0.03 1.50
CA TRP A 613 -2.50 -0.01 2.96
C TRP A 613 -3.04 -1.29 3.60
N GLN A 614 -3.71 -2.15 2.83
CA GLN A 614 -4.21 -3.45 3.29
C GLN A 614 -3.25 -4.60 2.99
N SER A 615 -1.98 -4.31 2.68
CA SER A 615 -0.94 -5.33 2.58
C SER A 615 -0.34 -5.65 3.95
N GLN A 616 -0.28 -4.68 4.86
CA GLN A 616 0.28 -4.81 6.21
C GLN A 616 -0.80 -4.65 7.27
N LEU A 617 -1.02 -5.69 8.07
CA LEU A 617 -1.88 -5.69 9.24
C LEU A 617 -1.02 -5.39 10.48
N ILE A 618 -1.30 -4.26 11.15
CA ILE A 618 -0.58 -3.87 12.36
C ILE A 618 -1.58 -3.68 13.49
N PHE A 619 -1.38 -4.45 14.56
CA PHE A 619 -2.20 -4.38 15.76
C PHE A 619 -1.35 -4.54 17.02
N LYS A 620 -1.95 -4.15 18.14
CA LYS A 620 -1.34 -4.18 19.47
C LYS A 620 -2.21 -5.01 20.40
N CYS A 621 -1.60 -5.77 21.28
CA CYS A 621 -2.24 -6.36 22.45
C CYS A 621 -1.81 -5.57 23.71
N PRO A 622 -2.71 -4.80 24.33
CA PRO A 622 -2.40 -4.10 25.58
C PRO A 622 -2.00 -5.09 26.68
N VAL A 623 -0.87 -4.84 27.33
CA VAL A 623 -0.32 -5.68 28.41
C VAL A 623 -1.05 -5.37 29.72
N PRO A 624 -1.28 -6.36 30.60
CA PRO A 624 -1.79 -6.11 31.95
C PRO A 624 -0.86 -5.16 32.75
N PRO A 625 -1.40 -4.15 33.47
CA PRO A 625 -0.59 -3.11 34.13
C PRO A 625 0.54 -3.62 35.04
N ASN A 626 0.33 -4.73 35.74
CA ASN A 626 1.31 -5.33 36.65
C ASN A 626 2.58 -5.86 35.95
N TYR A 627 2.59 -5.92 34.62
CA TYR A 627 3.72 -6.38 33.82
C TYR A 627 4.41 -5.26 33.03
N HIS A 628 3.87 -4.02 33.03
CA HIS A 628 4.43 -2.91 32.25
C HIS A 628 5.90 -2.66 32.62
N GLU A 629 6.19 -2.47 33.90
CA GLU A 629 7.54 -2.20 34.39
C GLU A 629 8.48 -3.39 34.15
N LYS A 630 8.01 -4.63 34.36
CA LYS A 630 8.81 -5.84 34.11
C LYS A 630 9.22 -5.96 32.63
N ILE A 631 8.30 -5.66 31.71
CA ILE A 631 8.61 -5.68 30.27
C ILE A 631 9.52 -4.51 29.90
N GLN A 632 9.21 -3.30 30.37
CA GLN A 632 10.00 -2.11 30.12
C GLN A 632 11.47 -2.29 30.54
N ASN A 633 11.71 -2.97 31.67
CA ASN A 633 13.05 -3.26 32.18
C ASN A 633 13.69 -4.54 31.59
N GLY A 634 12.94 -5.32 30.80
CA GLY A 634 13.40 -6.60 30.25
C GLY A 634 13.53 -7.73 31.29
N ASP A 635 12.84 -7.63 32.42
CA ASP A 635 12.83 -8.63 33.51
C ASP A 635 11.93 -9.83 33.21
N ASN A 636 11.06 -9.71 32.20
CA ASN A 636 10.30 -10.82 31.64
C ASN A 636 11.12 -11.75 30.75
N VAL A 637 12.44 -11.55 30.63
CA VAL A 637 13.35 -12.43 29.88
C VAL A 637 14.48 -12.92 30.78
N VAL A 638 14.61 -14.24 30.87
CA VAL A 638 15.63 -14.94 31.67
C VAL A 638 16.38 -15.90 30.77
N ASP A 639 17.71 -15.78 30.73
CA ASP A 639 18.60 -16.59 29.89
C ASP A 639 18.18 -16.64 28.41
N ASP A 640 17.71 -15.52 27.85
CA ASP A 640 17.19 -15.40 26.48
C ASP A 640 15.79 -16.01 26.24
N TYR A 641 15.07 -16.38 27.29
CA TYR A 641 13.72 -16.94 27.20
C TYR A 641 12.68 -16.06 27.90
N ALA A 642 11.52 -15.91 27.26
CA ALA A 642 10.40 -15.17 27.85
C ALA A 642 9.80 -15.93 29.05
N THR A 643 9.41 -15.18 30.08
CA THR A 643 8.57 -15.65 31.19
C THR A 643 7.13 -15.15 31.06
N LEU A 644 6.84 -14.30 30.08
CA LEU A 644 5.50 -13.84 29.74
C LEU A 644 5.17 -14.23 28.30
N TYR A 645 3.95 -14.71 28.10
CA TYR A 645 3.45 -15.17 26.81
C TYR A 645 2.08 -14.55 26.51
N VAL A 646 1.76 -14.41 25.23
CA VAL A 646 0.46 -13.94 24.77
C VAL A 646 -0.15 -14.92 23.77
N ASP A 647 -1.45 -15.16 23.90
CA ASP A 647 -2.26 -15.85 22.90
C ASP A 647 -3.03 -14.81 22.10
N VAL A 648 -3.20 -15.04 20.80
CA VAL A 648 -3.94 -14.17 19.88
C VAL A 648 -5.09 -14.96 19.28
N ILE A 649 -6.32 -14.58 19.64
CA ILE A 649 -7.54 -15.25 19.23
C ILE A 649 -8.30 -14.35 18.25
N PRO A 650 -8.38 -14.68 16.95
CA PRO A 650 -9.14 -13.92 15.98
C PRO A 650 -10.65 -14.00 16.24
N ILE A 651 -11.32 -12.85 16.16
CA ILE A 651 -12.78 -12.76 16.16
C ILE A 651 -13.26 -13.04 14.75
N ARG A 652 -14.07 -14.09 14.58
CA ARG A 652 -14.44 -14.61 13.26
C ARG A 652 -15.76 -14.03 12.77
N THR A 653 -15.66 -12.93 12.02
CA THR A 653 -16.79 -12.40 11.24
C THR A 653 -16.47 -12.45 9.75
N ALA A 654 -17.51 -12.54 8.92
CA ALA A 654 -17.36 -12.39 7.48
C ALA A 654 -16.73 -11.03 7.13
N PRO A 655 -15.96 -10.93 6.02
CA PRO A 655 -15.51 -9.64 5.51
C PRO A 655 -16.71 -8.78 5.09
N ARG A 656 -16.64 -7.49 5.38
CA ARG A 656 -17.57 -6.48 4.88
C ARG A 656 -17.11 -6.01 3.50
N TYR A 657 -18.00 -6.05 2.52
CA TYR A 657 -17.76 -5.55 1.16
C TYR A 657 -18.52 -4.26 0.87
N THR A 658 -19.15 -3.69 1.89
CA THR A 658 -19.91 -2.46 1.75
C THR A 658 -18.99 -1.23 1.87
N PRO A 659 -19.46 -0.04 1.48
CA PRO A 659 -18.67 1.18 1.60
C PRO A 659 -18.09 1.39 3.02
N PRO A 660 -16.81 1.80 3.16
CA PRO A 660 -16.15 1.87 4.46
C PRO A 660 -16.88 2.79 5.45
N ARG A 661 -17.52 3.85 4.94
CA ARG A 661 -18.27 4.83 5.74
C ARG A 661 -19.51 4.26 6.45
N GLU A 662 -19.99 3.10 6.06
CA GLU A 662 -21.22 2.51 6.62
C GLU A 662 -21.02 1.86 7.99
N PHE A 663 -19.75 1.64 8.39
CA PHE A 663 -19.46 1.02 9.68
C PHE A 663 -18.23 1.64 10.37
N LEU A 664 -18.10 2.96 10.30
CA LEU A 664 -17.05 3.70 10.99
C LEU A 664 -17.37 3.85 12.48
N GLN A 665 -16.32 4.06 13.27
CA GLN A 665 -16.44 4.31 14.70
C GLN A 665 -17.19 5.63 15.00
N PRO A 666 -17.95 5.71 16.11
CA PRO A 666 -18.64 6.93 16.51
C PRO A 666 -17.75 8.16 16.67
N ARG A 667 -16.46 8.00 16.98
CA ARG A 667 -15.50 9.11 17.10
C ARG A 667 -15.36 9.95 15.83
N TYR A 668 -15.75 9.41 14.68
CA TYR A 668 -15.70 10.13 13.41
C TYR A 668 -16.97 10.94 13.13
N GLU A 669 -17.98 10.88 14.01
CA GLU A 669 -19.22 11.66 13.93
C GLU A 669 -19.99 11.47 12.60
N PHE A 670 -19.87 10.30 11.96
CA PHE A 670 -20.68 9.96 10.79
C PHE A 670 -22.08 9.54 11.23
N HIS A 671 -23.10 10.24 10.73
CA HIS A 671 -24.50 9.93 10.97
C HIS A 671 -25.14 9.29 9.71
N ASN A 672 -25.96 8.26 9.95
CA ASN A 672 -26.35 7.22 9.00
C ASN A 672 -27.41 7.64 7.97
N ASP A 673 -27.09 8.54 7.05
CA ASP A 673 -27.98 8.92 5.93
C ASP A 673 -27.80 8.02 4.68
N ILE A 674 -27.59 6.70 4.84
CA ILE A 674 -27.27 5.80 3.72
C ILE A 674 -28.27 4.64 3.62
N GLU A 675 -28.77 4.39 2.41
CA GLU A 675 -29.77 3.36 2.07
C GLU A 675 -29.29 1.89 2.26
N ASN A 676 -28.06 1.63 2.70
CA ASN A 676 -27.48 0.28 2.87
C ASN A 676 -26.63 0.15 4.14
N LEU A 677 -27.08 0.69 5.27
CA LEU A 677 -26.29 0.67 6.50
C LEU A 677 -25.98 -0.77 6.98
N PHE A 678 -24.72 -1.04 7.31
CA PHE A 678 -24.33 -2.24 8.06
C PHE A 678 -24.90 -2.12 9.48
N ILE A 679 -25.91 -2.94 9.82
CA ILE A 679 -26.54 -2.94 11.13
C ILE A 679 -26.09 -4.19 11.89
N PRO A 680 -25.18 -4.07 12.89
CA PRO A 680 -24.64 -5.21 13.64
C PRO A 680 -25.69 -6.16 14.19
N ASP A 681 -26.81 -5.62 14.69
CA ASP A 681 -27.89 -6.41 15.29
C ASP A 681 -28.61 -7.30 14.27
N ILE A 682 -28.67 -6.89 12.99
CA ILE A 682 -29.23 -7.69 11.90
C ILE A 682 -28.16 -8.67 11.39
N GLU A 683 -26.93 -8.20 11.25
CA GLU A 683 -25.81 -8.93 10.66
C GLU A 683 -25.37 -10.10 11.53
N TRP A 684 -25.29 -9.87 12.84
CA TRP A 684 -24.74 -10.83 13.82
C TRP A 684 -25.78 -11.30 14.82
N GLY A 685 -26.80 -10.50 15.10
CA GLY A 685 -27.73 -10.71 16.21
C GLY A 685 -27.23 -10.06 17.51
N LYS A 686 -28.16 -9.60 18.35
CA LYS A 686 -27.87 -8.89 19.62
C LYS A 686 -27.12 -9.73 20.66
N GLU A 687 -27.33 -11.05 20.63
CA GLU A 687 -26.82 -11.98 21.63
C GLU A 687 -25.80 -12.97 21.02
N HIS A 688 -25.08 -12.56 19.98
CA HIS A 688 -24.08 -13.42 19.32
C HIS A 688 -22.86 -13.65 20.22
N LEU A 689 -22.95 -14.66 21.08
CA LEU A 689 -21.86 -15.08 21.96
C LEU A 689 -20.70 -15.66 21.17
N LEU A 690 -19.49 -15.16 21.45
CA LEU A 690 -18.27 -15.77 20.93
C LEU A 690 -18.04 -17.12 21.64
N PRO A 691 -17.42 -18.11 20.95
CA PRO A 691 -16.96 -19.34 21.58
C PRO A 691 -15.97 -19.06 22.71
N MET A 692 -15.75 -20.04 23.58
CA MET A 692 -14.66 -19.96 24.56
C MET A 692 -13.31 -19.85 23.83
N ILE A 693 -12.30 -19.28 24.50
CA ILE A 693 -10.98 -19.08 23.89
C ILE A 693 -10.35 -20.44 23.54
N ASP A 694 -10.46 -21.41 24.43
CA ASP A 694 -9.92 -22.76 24.21
C ASP A 694 -10.67 -23.55 23.13
N GLU A 695 -11.86 -23.08 22.75
CA GLU A 695 -12.69 -23.63 21.66
C GLU A 695 -12.48 -22.88 20.33
N SER A 696 -11.63 -21.84 20.31
CA SER A 696 -11.39 -21.03 19.12
C SER A 696 -10.02 -21.31 18.51
N GLY A 697 -9.94 -21.26 17.18
CA GLY A 697 -8.63 -21.27 16.52
C GLY A 697 -7.83 -20.03 16.89
N ARG A 698 -6.53 -20.19 17.20
CA ARG A 698 -5.69 -19.16 17.84
C ARG A 698 -4.20 -19.41 17.63
N TRP A 699 -3.41 -18.36 17.78
CA TRP A 699 -1.99 -18.50 18.14
C TRP A 699 -1.85 -18.57 19.66
N GLU A 700 -1.12 -19.55 20.16
CA GLU A 700 -0.93 -19.79 21.59
C GLU A 700 0.57 -19.79 21.95
N ASN A 701 0.91 -19.19 23.09
CA ASN A 701 2.27 -19.09 23.63
C ASN A 701 3.24 -18.28 22.76
N ILE A 702 2.81 -17.11 22.25
CA ILE A 702 3.74 -16.17 21.61
C ILE A 702 4.63 -15.54 22.69
N PRO A 703 5.97 -15.65 22.61
CA PRO A 703 6.85 -15.10 23.64
C PRO A 703 6.83 -13.57 23.64
N VAL A 704 6.68 -12.96 24.81
CA VAL A 704 6.86 -11.52 25.00
C VAL A 704 8.31 -11.30 25.44
N CYS A 705 9.13 -10.78 24.53
CA CYS A 705 10.57 -10.60 24.73
C CYS A 705 10.94 -9.24 25.35
N MET A 706 12.21 -8.84 25.30
CA MET A 706 12.66 -7.52 25.75
C MET A 706 12.33 -6.43 24.71
N PRO A 707 12.26 -5.14 25.13
CA PRO A 707 12.19 -4.01 24.21
C PRO A 707 13.32 -4.02 23.17
N SER A 708 13.01 -3.57 21.96
CA SER A 708 13.89 -3.75 20.78
C SER A 708 15.29 -3.14 20.94
N LEU A 709 15.42 -1.96 21.56
CA LEU A 709 16.74 -1.35 21.79
C LEU A 709 17.59 -2.12 22.80
N MET A 710 16.95 -2.79 23.76
CA MET A 710 17.63 -3.65 24.74
C MET A 710 18.05 -4.97 24.12
N SER A 711 17.19 -5.57 23.30
CA SER A 711 17.50 -6.86 22.65
C SER A 711 18.71 -6.80 21.72
N ILE A 712 18.99 -5.63 21.14
CA ILE A 712 20.17 -5.42 20.27
C ILE A 712 21.35 -4.79 21.02
N GLY A 713 21.21 -4.49 22.32
CA GLY A 713 22.29 -3.96 23.16
C GLY A 713 22.61 -2.47 22.97
N LEU A 714 21.77 -1.70 22.28
CA LEU A 714 21.93 -0.23 22.19
C LEU A 714 21.61 0.46 23.52
N VAL A 715 20.66 -0.09 24.28
CA VAL A 715 20.36 0.32 25.65
C VAL A 715 20.60 -0.87 26.58
N PRO A 716 21.59 -0.81 27.49
CA PRO A 716 21.82 -1.90 28.42
C PRO A 716 20.60 -2.14 29.32
N LYS A 717 20.40 -3.40 29.73
CA LYS A 717 19.32 -3.77 30.64
C LYS A 717 19.39 -2.95 31.94
N GLY A 718 18.26 -2.38 32.36
CA GLY A 718 18.14 -1.54 33.55
C GLY A 718 18.61 -0.09 33.40
N VAL A 719 19.07 0.33 32.21
CA VAL A 719 19.42 1.72 31.93
C VAL A 719 18.19 2.47 31.40
N ASP A 720 17.90 3.63 31.99
CA ASP A 720 16.84 4.51 31.50
C ASP A 720 17.21 5.09 30.12
N VAL A 721 16.37 4.83 29.12
CA VAL A 721 16.51 5.34 27.74
C VAL A 721 16.62 6.87 27.74
N ASN A 722 16.03 7.58 28.71
CA ASN A 722 16.12 9.03 28.81
C ASN A 722 17.57 9.53 28.95
N THR A 723 18.49 8.71 29.47
CA THR A 723 19.90 9.09 29.63
C THR A 723 20.67 9.23 28.31
N VAL A 724 20.15 8.65 27.23
CA VAL A 724 20.75 8.70 25.88
C VAL A 724 19.91 9.50 24.89
N THR A 725 18.96 10.30 25.38
CA THR A 725 18.05 11.07 24.53
C THR A 725 18.69 12.28 23.89
N ILE A 726 18.29 12.56 22.65
CA ILE A 726 18.50 13.86 22.01
C ILE A 726 17.41 14.84 22.47
N MET A 727 17.73 16.13 22.47
CA MET A 727 16.75 17.17 22.82
C MET A 727 15.52 17.11 21.88
N GLU A 728 14.34 17.10 22.47
CA GLU A 728 13.07 17.21 21.76
C GLU A 728 12.95 18.56 21.06
N ASN A 729 12.33 18.57 19.88
CA ASN A 729 11.97 19.78 19.16
C ASN A 729 10.50 20.14 19.45
N GLU A 730 10.14 21.43 19.41
CA GLU A 730 8.74 21.87 19.54
C GLU A 730 7.83 21.26 18.46
N SER A 731 8.40 20.95 17.28
CA SER A 731 7.69 20.27 16.20
C SER A 731 7.26 18.84 16.54
N ASP A 732 7.83 18.23 17.59
CA ASP A 732 7.49 16.90 18.10
C ASP A 732 6.18 16.95 18.91
N LYS A 733 5.88 18.10 19.54
CA LYS A 733 4.76 18.26 20.47
C LYS A 733 3.41 18.48 19.80
N LYS A 734 3.39 18.95 18.54
CA LYS A 734 2.16 19.39 17.83
C LYS A 734 1.06 18.31 17.82
N TYR A 735 1.43 17.05 17.66
CA TYR A 735 0.47 15.94 17.50
C TYR A 735 0.37 15.03 18.74
N VAL A 736 1.07 15.34 19.83
CA VAL A 736 1.09 14.53 21.07
C VAL A 736 -0.31 14.34 21.64
N ALA A 737 -1.19 15.35 21.56
CA ALA A 737 -2.57 15.25 22.01
C ALA A 737 -3.38 14.15 21.28
N VAL A 738 -2.98 13.78 20.06
CA VAL A 738 -3.63 12.76 19.23
C VAL A 738 -2.85 11.44 19.26
N THR A 739 -1.52 11.50 19.31
CA THR A 739 -0.67 10.29 19.28
C THR A 739 -0.42 9.66 20.65
N GLY A 740 -0.68 10.40 21.73
CA GLY A 740 -0.22 10.05 23.07
C GLY A 740 1.24 10.46 23.31
N GLU A 741 1.75 10.09 24.49
CA GLU A 741 3.15 10.29 24.87
C GLU A 741 4.09 9.62 23.86
N LEU A 742 5.08 10.39 23.39
CA LEU A 742 6.06 9.89 22.43
C LEU A 742 7.25 9.27 23.17
N PRO A 743 7.78 8.13 22.71
CA PRO A 743 8.99 7.57 23.30
C PRO A 743 10.20 8.50 23.13
N PRO A 744 11.16 8.44 24.07
CA PRO A 744 12.42 9.17 23.99
C PRO A 744 13.16 8.91 22.66
N LYS A 745 13.62 9.98 22.02
CA LYS A 745 14.41 9.93 20.78
C LYS A 745 15.89 9.83 21.11
N ILE A 746 16.59 8.88 20.52
CA ILE A 746 18.05 8.69 20.69
C ILE A 746 18.82 8.95 19.38
N HIS A 747 18.10 8.94 18.25
CA HIS A 747 18.64 9.21 16.93
C HIS A 747 17.89 10.37 16.27
N LYS A 748 18.63 11.22 15.54
CA LYS A 748 18.06 12.24 14.66
C LYS A 748 17.62 11.60 13.35
N VAL A 749 18.50 10.88 12.65
CA VAL A 749 18.19 10.26 11.35
C VAL A 749 18.66 8.81 11.34
N ILE A 750 17.75 7.89 11.05
CA ILE A 750 18.08 6.47 10.84
C ILE A 750 17.71 6.01 9.44
N ALA A 751 18.37 4.96 8.96
CA ALA A 751 18.00 4.26 7.74
C ALA A 751 17.65 2.80 8.03
N CYS A 752 16.67 2.29 7.30
CA CYS A 752 16.35 0.86 7.25
C CYS A 752 16.63 0.36 5.83
N THR A 753 17.17 -0.84 5.71
CA THR A 753 17.30 -1.51 4.41
C THR A 753 16.95 -2.98 4.53
N TRP A 754 16.26 -3.50 3.52
CA TRP A 754 16.00 -4.93 3.35
C TRP A 754 16.93 -5.44 2.25
N ALA A 755 17.86 -6.32 2.61
CA ALA A 755 18.98 -6.70 1.77
C ALA A 755 19.19 -8.21 1.76
N SER A 756 19.87 -8.70 0.73
CA SER A 756 20.27 -10.11 0.63
C SER A 756 21.62 -10.22 -0.06
N THR A 757 22.37 -11.29 0.17
CA THR A 757 23.64 -11.57 -0.53
C THR A 757 23.44 -11.64 -2.04
N THR A 758 22.34 -12.27 -2.47
CA THR A 758 21.94 -12.38 -3.86
C THR A 758 20.45 -12.14 -4.02
N PHE A 759 20.05 -11.53 -5.13
CA PHE A 759 18.64 -11.33 -5.45
C PHE A 759 18.36 -11.68 -6.91
N ARG A 760 17.11 -12.08 -7.19
CA ARG A 760 16.63 -12.26 -8.56
C ARG A 760 15.96 -10.99 -9.04
N THR A 761 16.32 -10.55 -10.24
CA THR A 761 15.63 -9.44 -10.91
C THR A 761 14.19 -9.81 -11.24
N ARG A 762 13.30 -8.79 -11.36
CA ARG A 762 11.88 -8.98 -11.68
C ARG A 762 11.67 -10.00 -12.82
N SER A 763 10.70 -10.90 -12.63
CA SER A 763 10.41 -12.04 -13.52
C SER A 763 11.51 -13.12 -13.56
N ASN A 764 12.30 -13.28 -12.49
CA ASN A 764 13.37 -14.28 -12.37
C ASN A 764 14.35 -14.28 -13.56
N ARG A 765 14.62 -13.11 -14.15
CA ARG A 765 15.39 -13.02 -15.41
C ARG A 765 16.88 -13.30 -15.24
N ALA A 766 17.42 -12.98 -14.07
CA ALA A 766 18.83 -13.15 -13.72
C ALA A 766 19.01 -13.04 -12.20
N GLN A 767 19.91 -13.86 -11.66
CA GLN A 767 20.42 -13.73 -10.30
C GLN A 767 21.60 -12.76 -10.29
N VAL A 768 21.62 -11.86 -9.31
CA VAL A 768 22.66 -10.85 -9.11
C VAL A 768 23.32 -11.13 -7.78
N GLY A 769 24.65 -11.26 -7.78
CA GLY A 769 25.46 -11.63 -6.61
C GLY A 769 26.36 -10.51 -6.05
N ASP A 770 26.07 -9.25 -6.35
CA ASP A 770 26.86 -8.10 -5.88
C ASP A 770 26.36 -7.52 -4.54
N GLY A 771 25.41 -8.19 -3.87
CA GLY A 771 24.71 -7.69 -2.68
C GLY A 771 25.63 -7.35 -1.50
N LYS A 772 26.62 -8.21 -1.21
CA LYS A 772 27.60 -7.97 -0.13
C LYS A 772 28.42 -6.69 -0.37
N ARG A 773 28.99 -6.56 -1.57
CA ARG A 773 29.81 -5.41 -1.95
C ARG A 773 29.00 -4.11 -1.95
N ARG A 774 27.76 -4.17 -2.47
CA ARG A 774 26.83 -3.02 -2.45
C ARG A 774 26.48 -2.60 -1.04
N LEU A 775 26.12 -3.55 -0.18
CA LEU A 775 25.78 -3.25 1.20
C LEU A 775 26.96 -2.59 1.93
N GLN A 776 28.18 -3.12 1.78
CA GLN A 776 29.36 -2.54 2.43
C GLN A 776 29.58 -1.07 2.04
N GLU A 777 29.56 -0.78 0.74
CA GLU A 777 29.71 0.60 0.24
C GLU A 777 28.55 1.49 0.70
N TRP A 778 27.33 0.98 0.61
CA TRP A 778 26.12 1.71 0.97
C TRP A 778 26.08 2.06 2.46
N LEU A 779 26.49 1.14 3.34
CA LEU A 779 26.65 1.39 4.78
C LEU A 779 27.69 2.48 5.04
N GLU A 780 28.86 2.38 4.40
CA GLU A 780 29.92 3.39 4.55
C GLU A 780 29.43 4.78 4.14
N PHE A 781 28.78 4.86 2.97
CA PHE A 781 28.29 6.13 2.45
C PHE A 781 27.26 6.76 3.38
N ASN A 782 26.25 6.02 3.82
CA ASN A 782 25.19 6.59 4.64
C ASN A 782 25.70 7.01 6.02
N LEU A 783 26.65 6.29 6.62
CA LEU A 783 27.31 6.74 7.85
C LEU A 783 28.09 8.04 7.62
N VAL A 784 28.85 8.16 6.52
CA VAL A 784 29.57 9.38 6.14
C VAL A 784 28.62 10.54 5.79
N ALA A 785 27.45 10.23 5.23
CA ALA A 785 26.38 11.19 4.96
C ALA A 785 25.62 11.63 6.22
N GLY A 786 25.95 11.09 7.39
CA GLY A 786 25.44 11.54 8.68
C GLY A 786 24.12 10.88 9.11
N PHE A 787 23.88 9.64 8.72
CA PHE A 787 22.91 8.78 9.41
C PHE A 787 23.49 8.33 10.76
N ASP A 788 22.69 8.41 11.82
CA ASP A 788 23.14 8.09 13.18
C ASP A 788 23.26 6.57 13.39
N HIS A 789 22.31 5.83 12.81
CA HIS A 789 22.22 4.38 12.90
C HIS A 789 21.55 3.79 11.64
N ILE A 790 21.96 2.58 11.27
CA ILE A 790 21.41 1.85 10.13
C ILE A 790 20.97 0.44 10.55
N TYR A 791 19.74 0.07 10.21
CA TYR A 791 19.19 -1.25 10.47
C TYR A 791 19.11 -2.07 9.17
N VAL A 792 19.81 -3.20 9.14
CA VAL A 792 19.89 -4.10 7.97
C VAL A 792 19.05 -5.35 8.26
N TYR A 793 17.92 -5.48 7.55
CA TYR A 793 17.11 -6.69 7.56
C TYR A 793 17.72 -7.68 6.55
N ASP A 794 18.46 -8.66 7.06
CA ASP A 794 19.18 -9.67 6.28
C ASP A 794 18.23 -10.78 5.83
N ASN A 795 17.83 -10.72 4.56
CA ASN A 795 16.95 -11.68 3.89
C ASN A 795 17.71 -12.74 3.08
N SER A 796 19.01 -12.92 3.33
CA SER A 796 19.80 -13.94 2.64
C SER A 796 19.32 -15.36 2.96
N GLY A 797 18.89 -15.57 4.22
CA GLY A 797 18.34 -16.83 4.72
C GLY A 797 17.05 -17.29 4.03
N ALA A 798 16.35 -16.40 3.33
CA ALA A 798 15.10 -16.75 2.64
C ALA A 798 15.33 -17.65 1.41
N PHE A 799 16.54 -17.64 0.84
CA PHE A 799 16.87 -18.35 -0.41
C PHE A 799 17.91 -19.45 -0.22
N THR A 800 18.80 -19.32 0.76
CA THR A 800 19.86 -20.30 1.05
C THR A 800 20.14 -20.35 2.54
N ASN A 801 20.61 -21.49 3.06
CA ASN A 801 21.05 -21.60 4.47
C ASN A 801 22.53 -21.26 4.66
N GLU A 802 23.26 -21.01 3.58
CA GLU A 802 24.73 -20.92 3.58
C GLU A 802 25.21 -19.46 3.55
N ASP A 803 24.39 -18.54 3.02
CA ASP A 803 24.76 -17.14 2.86
C ASP A 803 24.08 -16.21 3.88
N SER A 804 24.86 -15.24 4.34
CA SER A 804 24.40 -14.16 5.21
C SER A 804 25.20 -12.88 4.96
N LEU A 805 24.64 -11.74 5.37
CA LEU A 805 25.27 -10.43 5.37
C LEU A 805 26.02 -10.13 6.70
N ALA A 806 26.15 -11.10 7.63
CA ALA A 806 26.90 -10.96 8.89
C ALA A 806 28.29 -10.38 8.69
N ASP A 807 29.05 -11.00 7.80
CA ASP A 807 30.45 -10.70 7.53
C ASP A 807 30.66 -9.28 7.03
N ILE A 808 29.62 -8.67 6.44
CA ILE A 808 29.62 -7.27 6.03
C ILE A 808 29.20 -6.35 7.17
N VAL A 809 28.11 -6.68 7.87
CA VAL A 809 27.57 -5.84 8.95
C VAL A 809 28.52 -5.79 10.16
N ASP A 810 29.17 -6.91 10.50
CA ASP A 810 30.11 -7.00 11.62
C ASP A 810 31.41 -6.21 11.40
N LEU A 811 31.65 -5.71 10.18
CA LEU A 811 32.72 -4.73 9.91
C LEU A 811 32.43 -3.36 10.53
N PHE A 812 31.18 -3.13 10.95
CA PHE A 812 30.71 -1.85 11.49
C PHE A 812 30.46 -1.94 13.00
N PRO A 813 30.72 -0.85 13.74
CA PRO A 813 30.36 -0.79 15.16
C PRO A 813 28.87 -1.05 15.37
N ARG A 814 28.53 -1.88 16.38
CA ARG A 814 27.13 -2.23 16.69
C ARG A 814 26.28 -1.04 17.11
N ASP A 815 26.87 0.03 17.61
CA ASP A 815 26.18 1.29 17.91
C ASP A 815 25.84 2.12 16.66
N LYS A 816 26.35 1.71 15.48
CA LYS A 816 26.13 2.36 14.18
C LYS A 816 25.34 1.51 13.19
N VAL A 817 25.54 0.20 13.21
CA VAL A 817 24.83 -0.71 12.30
C VAL A 817 24.35 -1.93 13.07
N THR A 818 23.05 -2.24 12.92
CA THR A 818 22.43 -3.43 13.51
C THR A 818 21.92 -4.34 12.40
N ARG A 819 22.26 -5.63 12.49
CA ARG A 819 21.65 -6.67 11.67
C ARG A 819 20.39 -7.20 12.35
N VAL A 820 19.34 -7.39 11.56
CA VAL A 820 18.12 -8.11 11.95
C VAL A 820 17.97 -9.29 10.99
N ASP A 821 17.97 -10.51 11.53
CA ASP A 821 17.81 -11.71 10.73
C ASP A 821 16.37 -11.82 10.25
N TRP A 822 16.17 -11.83 8.93
CA TRP A 822 14.84 -11.73 8.33
C TRP A 822 14.65 -12.78 7.23
N PRO A 823 14.61 -14.08 7.54
CA PRO A 823 14.58 -15.16 6.57
C PRO A 823 13.20 -15.37 5.92
N CYS A 824 12.46 -14.29 5.65
CA CYS A 824 11.08 -14.37 5.17
C CYS A 824 11.03 -14.40 3.65
N LYS A 825 10.41 -15.44 3.06
CA LYS A 825 10.25 -15.47 1.61
C LYS A 825 9.26 -14.42 1.13
N ILE A 826 9.52 -13.89 -0.07
CA ILE A 826 8.55 -13.07 -0.79
C ILE A 826 7.51 -14.02 -1.39
N CYS A 827 6.23 -13.85 -1.04
CA CYS A 827 5.18 -14.45 -1.84
C CYS A 827 5.06 -13.64 -3.14
N SER A 828 5.48 -14.23 -4.25
CA SER A 828 5.45 -13.58 -5.57
C SER A 828 4.21 -14.02 -6.34
N ASN A 829 3.38 -13.07 -6.73
CA ASN A 829 2.36 -13.35 -7.75
C ASN A 829 3.07 -13.66 -9.08
N ARG A 830 2.90 -14.87 -9.60
CA ARG A 830 3.33 -15.21 -10.96
C ARG A 830 2.53 -14.32 -11.94
N ASP A 831 3.19 -13.89 -13.03
CA ASP A 831 2.63 -13.14 -14.17
C ASP A 831 2.61 -11.60 -14.12
N GLY A 832 3.54 -10.99 -13.38
CA GLY A 832 3.89 -9.57 -13.59
C GLY A 832 2.93 -8.56 -12.96
N ASN A 833 1.87 -9.04 -12.29
CA ASN A 833 1.17 -8.25 -11.29
C ASN A 833 2.08 -8.13 -10.06
N GLU A 834 2.31 -6.90 -9.61
CA GLU A 834 3.34 -6.54 -8.64
C GLU A 834 3.17 -7.17 -7.25
N GLY A 835 2.16 -8.01 -7.03
CA GLY A 835 1.82 -8.57 -5.72
C GLY A 835 3.00 -9.22 -5.02
N GLU A 836 3.57 -8.64 -3.96
CA GLU A 836 3.70 -7.23 -3.53
C GLU A 836 4.65 -7.28 -2.36
N ARG A 837 5.97 -7.34 -2.65
CA ARG A 837 7.11 -7.05 -1.74
C ARG A 837 6.84 -7.38 -0.26
N SER A 838 6.20 -8.52 0.02
CA SER A 838 5.44 -8.65 1.28
C SER A 838 6.43 -8.67 2.45
N SER A 839 7.44 -9.52 2.34
CA SER A 839 8.59 -9.55 3.26
C SER A 839 9.26 -8.17 3.45
N GLN A 840 9.51 -7.41 2.37
CA GLN A 840 10.12 -6.07 2.47
C GLN A 840 9.20 -5.09 3.23
N TYR A 841 7.92 -5.06 2.89
CA TYR A 841 6.92 -4.24 3.56
C TYR A 841 6.80 -4.55 5.05
N ALA A 842 6.79 -5.83 5.43
CA ALA A 842 6.80 -6.23 6.83
C ALA A 842 8.10 -5.83 7.55
N ALA A 843 9.26 -5.98 6.90
CA ALA A 843 10.55 -5.54 7.45
C ALA A 843 10.56 -4.04 7.72
N GLU A 844 9.97 -3.24 6.83
CA GLU A 844 9.86 -1.79 7.02
C GLU A 844 8.91 -1.40 8.13
N SER A 845 7.75 -2.05 8.24
CA SER A 845 6.84 -1.82 9.38
C SER A 845 7.53 -2.17 10.69
N SER A 846 8.24 -3.30 10.73
CA SER A 846 9.05 -3.73 11.86
C SER A 846 10.06 -2.64 12.21
N CYS A 847 10.85 -2.15 11.25
CA CYS A 847 11.87 -1.13 11.50
C CYS A 847 11.26 0.18 12.04
N ARG A 848 10.15 0.63 11.44
CA ARG A 848 9.43 1.84 11.86
C ARG A 848 8.91 1.73 13.29
N LEU A 849 8.32 0.59 13.64
CA LEU A 849 7.71 0.37 14.94
C LEU A 849 8.74 0.07 16.05
N ARG A 850 9.80 -0.68 15.74
CA ARG A 850 10.87 -1.03 16.69
C ARG A 850 11.81 0.15 16.96
N PHE A 851 12.26 0.80 15.89
CA PHE A 851 13.40 1.73 15.95
C PHE A 851 12.98 3.15 15.58
N GLY A 852 12.02 3.33 14.67
CA GLY A 852 11.49 4.64 14.31
C GLY A 852 10.84 5.38 15.49
N THR A 853 10.27 4.66 16.45
CA THR A 853 9.78 5.26 17.71
C THR A 853 10.87 6.01 18.48
N HIS A 854 12.14 5.64 18.30
CA HIS A 854 13.31 6.23 18.94
C HIS A 854 14.15 7.13 18.01
N ALA A 855 13.65 7.38 16.79
CA ALA A 855 14.27 8.29 15.85
C ALA A 855 13.35 9.47 15.52
N ARG A 856 13.95 10.61 15.15
CA ARG A 856 13.17 11.74 14.64
C ARG A 856 12.76 11.51 13.19
N TRP A 857 13.73 11.19 12.34
CA TRP A 857 13.54 10.89 10.91
C TRP A 857 13.99 9.47 10.59
N LEU A 858 13.23 8.81 9.70
CA LEU A 858 13.50 7.47 9.20
C LEU A 858 13.39 7.47 7.68
N GLY A 859 14.37 6.88 7.01
CA GLY A 859 14.31 6.54 5.59
C GLY A 859 14.40 5.02 5.37
N SER A 860 13.63 4.48 4.41
CA SER A 860 13.78 3.08 3.97
C SER A 860 14.28 3.04 2.53
N PHE A 861 15.48 2.50 2.34
CA PHE A 861 16.16 2.53 1.04
C PHE A 861 16.66 1.13 0.66
N ASP A 862 16.58 0.82 -0.63
CA ASP A 862 17.23 -0.37 -1.19
C ASP A 862 18.76 -0.12 -1.21
N THR A 863 19.60 -1.17 -1.16
CA THR A 863 21.08 -1.02 -1.12
C THR A 863 21.68 -0.40 -2.39
N ASP A 864 20.88 -0.20 -3.43
CA ASP A 864 21.24 0.52 -4.64
C ASP A 864 20.80 1.99 -4.63
N GLU A 865 20.25 2.51 -3.53
CA GLU A 865 19.68 3.86 -3.43
C GLU A 865 20.45 4.74 -2.44
N TYR A 866 21.15 5.74 -2.95
CA TYR A 866 22.02 6.63 -2.18
C TYR A 866 21.35 8.00 -2.00
N LEU A 867 21.01 8.37 -0.77
CA LEU A 867 20.49 9.70 -0.46
C LEU A 867 21.65 10.65 -0.13
N VAL A 868 21.91 11.58 -1.05
CA VAL A 868 23.08 12.45 -1.04
C VAL A 868 22.70 13.86 -0.58
N PRO A 869 23.27 14.40 0.51
CA PRO A 869 23.04 15.80 0.90
C PRO A 869 23.65 16.77 -0.13
N MET A 870 22.85 17.73 -0.58
CA MET A 870 23.16 18.70 -1.62
C MET A 870 23.30 20.13 -1.06
N GLY A 871 23.46 21.13 -1.93
CA GLY A 871 23.71 22.52 -1.54
C GLY A 871 24.81 22.69 -0.50
N GLY A 872 24.55 23.53 0.50
CA GLY A 872 25.45 23.79 1.62
C GLY A 872 25.48 22.71 2.71
N TYR A 873 24.61 21.70 2.64
CA TYR A 873 24.49 20.68 3.66
C TYR A 873 25.65 19.68 3.61
N LYS A 874 26.12 19.28 4.79
CA LYS A 874 27.23 18.33 4.96
C LYS A 874 26.77 16.99 5.53
N SER A 875 25.51 16.89 5.95
CA SER A 875 24.91 15.67 6.47
C SER A 875 23.39 15.65 6.25
N MET A 876 22.79 14.46 6.28
CA MET A 876 21.34 14.29 6.32
C MET A 876 20.74 14.77 7.65
N GLY A 877 21.53 14.81 8.72
CA GLY A 877 21.13 15.45 9.97
C GLY A 877 20.86 16.95 9.83
N ASP A 878 21.71 17.67 9.08
CA ASP A 878 21.50 19.10 8.80
C ASP A 878 20.25 19.32 7.94
N VAL A 879 20.04 18.43 6.94
CA VAL A 879 18.84 18.45 6.10
C VAL A 879 17.59 18.20 6.96
N ALA A 880 17.62 17.23 7.86
CA ALA A 880 16.52 16.92 8.76
C ALA A 880 16.17 18.07 9.71
N ASP A 881 17.18 18.78 10.25
CA ASP A 881 16.95 19.97 11.07
C ASP A 881 16.25 21.06 10.25
N ARG A 882 16.69 21.29 9.00
CA ARG A 882 16.03 22.24 8.10
C ARG A 882 14.56 21.85 7.86
N LEU A 883 14.29 20.58 7.59
CA LEU A 883 12.93 20.09 7.36
C LEU A 883 12.03 20.30 8.59
N ASP A 884 12.57 20.09 9.79
CA ASP A 884 11.85 20.39 11.03
C ASP A 884 11.53 21.90 11.16
N GLU A 885 12.48 22.78 10.82
CA GLU A 885 12.29 24.24 10.88
C GLU A 885 11.16 24.73 9.97
N ILE A 886 10.99 24.11 8.80
CA ILE A 886 9.90 24.44 7.86
C ILE A 886 8.63 23.63 8.09
N GLY A 887 8.59 22.80 9.13
CA GLY A 887 7.40 22.03 9.51
C GLY A 887 7.10 20.85 8.59
N VAL A 888 8.07 20.37 7.80
CA VAL A 888 7.90 19.21 6.93
C VAL A 888 7.87 17.93 7.77
N LYS A 889 7.00 16.98 7.37
CA LYS A 889 6.88 15.68 8.05
C LYS A 889 7.16 14.49 7.13
N VAL A 890 7.01 14.67 5.82
CA VAL A 890 7.33 13.67 4.80
C VAL A 890 8.15 14.33 3.70
N ALA A 891 9.43 13.97 3.58
CA ALA A 891 10.29 14.41 2.51
C ALA A 891 10.36 13.34 1.42
N VAL A 892 10.17 13.76 0.18
CA VAL A 892 10.07 12.90 -1.00
C VAL A 892 11.16 13.28 -1.98
N PHE A 893 11.70 12.28 -2.66
CA PHE A 893 12.72 12.46 -3.68
C PHE A 893 12.44 11.57 -4.88
N LYS A 894 12.96 12.00 -6.03
CA LYS A 894 12.85 11.27 -7.29
C LYS A 894 13.89 10.17 -7.33
N SER A 895 13.48 8.95 -7.66
CA SER A 895 14.38 7.83 -7.90
C SER A 895 14.31 7.40 -9.36
N SER A 896 15.30 7.80 -10.15
CA SER A 896 15.52 7.30 -11.52
C SER A 896 16.79 6.45 -11.56
N PRO A 897 16.74 5.23 -12.16
CA PRO A 897 17.93 4.42 -12.36
C PRO A 897 18.98 5.20 -13.17
N ALA A 898 20.13 5.43 -12.56
CA ALA A 898 21.27 6.03 -13.23
C ALA A 898 21.95 5.00 -14.15
N LYS A 899 22.76 5.50 -15.09
CA LYS A 899 23.50 4.68 -16.03
C LYS A 899 24.93 4.46 -15.51
N PRO A 900 25.46 3.22 -15.48
CA PRO A 900 26.86 3.01 -15.15
C PRO A 900 27.77 3.59 -16.25
N ARG A 901 28.72 4.42 -15.86
CA ARG A 901 29.73 5.08 -16.70
C ARG A 901 30.65 4.06 -17.35
N PHE A 902 30.71 4.06 -18.68
CA PHE A 902 31.45 3.05 -19.44
C PHE A 902 32.96 3.06 -19.13
N ASP A 903 33.54 4.23 -18.88
CA ASP A 903 34.96 4.43 -18.54
C ASP A 903 35.35 3.87 -17.16
N LEU A 904 34.38 3.69 -16.26
CA LEU A 904 34.58 3.21 -14.89
C LEU A 904 34.22 1.73 -14.70
N LEU A 905 33.70 1.07 -15.73
CA LEU A 905 33.43 -0.37 -15.72
C LEU A 905 34.68 -1.18 -16.01
N GLU A 906 34.69 -2.43 -15.56
CA GLU A 906 35.63 -3.43 -16.07
C GLU A 906 35.53 -3.55 -17.59
N ASP A 907 36.65 -3.85 -18.25
CA ASP A 907 36.68 -4.02 -19.69
C ASP A 907 35.65 -5.07 -20.12
N PRO A 908 34.62 -4.68 -20.90
CA PRO A 908 33.59 -5.61 -21.36
C PRO A 908 34.18 -6.84 -22.03
N GLY A 909 35.31 -6.72 -22.73
CA GLY A 909 35.96 -7.85 -23.41
C GLY A 909 36.32 -9.02 -22.49
N LYS A 910 36.41 -8.80 -21.16
CA LYS A 910 36.65 -9.84 -20.16
C LYS A 910 35.39 -10.61 -19.77
N THR A 911 34.21 -10.03 -19.96
CA THR A 911 32.92 -10.56 -19.50
C THR A 911 31.92 -10.75 -20.64
N TRP A 912 32.40 -10.83 -21.89
CA TRP A 912 31.55 -11.05 -23.06
C TRP A 912 30.97 -12.45 -23.09
N ASP A 913 29.65 -12.49 -23.19
CA ASP A 913 28.93 -13.64 -23.69
C ASP A 913 29.19 -13.79 -25.20
N PRO A 914 29.06 -15.01 -25.78
CA PRO A 914 29.30 -15.25 -27.21
C PRO A 914 28.46 -14.38 -28.16
N ASP A 915 27.34 -13.84 -27.69
CA ASP A 915 26.46 -12.94 -28.44
C ASP A 915 26.91 -11.46 -28.38
N GLY A 916 28.04 -11.17 -27.72
CA GLY A 916 28.60 -9.84 -27.54
C GLY A 916 27.92 -9.00 -26.45
N THR A 917 27.02 -9.60 -25.67
CA THR A 917 26.51 -8.99 -24.44
C THR A 917 27.47 -9.19 -23.28
N PHE A 918 27.30 -8.41 -22.21
CA PHE A 918 28.14 -8.48 -21.03
C PHE A 918 27.40 -7.93 -19.82
N THR A 919 27.76 -8.37 -18.63
CA THR A 919 27.24 -7.80 -17.39
C THR A 919 28.16 -6.65 -16.95
N PRO A 920 27.67 -5.40 -16.86
CA PRO A 920 28.46 -4.28 -16.33
C PRO A 920 28.93 -4.54 -14.90
N THR A 921 30.25 -4.64 -14.72
CA THR A 921 30.89 -4.83 -13.41
C THR A 921 31.67 -3.59 -13.02
N VAL A 922 31.47 -3.11 -11.80
CA VAL A 922 32.24 -1.98 -11.23
C VAL A 922 33.65 -2.46 -10.87
N LYS A 923 34.70 -1.74 -11.29
CA LYS A 923 36.10 -2.08 -10.95
C LYS A 923 36.32 -2.13 -9.44
N ASP A 924 37.21 -2.98 -8.94
CA ASP A 924 37.47 -3.14 -7.49
C ASP A 924 38.02 -1.89 -6.80
N ASN A 925 38.66 -1.00 -7.55
CA ASN A 925 39.17 0.29 -7.09
C ASN A 925 38.17 1.44 -7.28
N GLU A 926 36.93 1.14 -7.67
CA GLU A 926 35.86 2.11 -7.86
C GLU A 926 34.63 1.80 -7.01
N THR A 927 33.81 2.84 -6.81
CA THR A 927 32.56 2.77 -6.05
C THR A 927 31.34 2.73 -6.99
N PHE A 928 30.25 2.11 -6.54
CA PHE A 928 28.95 2.18 -7.21
C PHE A 928 28.44 3.63 -7.29
N LEU A 929 28.58 4.41 -6.22
CA LEU A 929 28.20 5.83 -6.20
C LEU A 929 28.86 6.61 -7.34
N HIS A 930 30.16 6.43 -7.56
CA HIS A 930 30.90 7.12 -8.62
C HIS A 930 30.60 6.53 -10.00
N THR A 931 30.61 5.20 -10.12
CA THR A 931 30.36 4.52 -11.40
C THR A 931 28.97 4.84 -11.95
N TYR A 932 27.98 4.98 -11.08
CA TYR A 932 26.62 5.31 -11.46
C TYR A 932 26.29 6.81 -11.38
N ASN A 933 27.27 7.70 -11.15
CA ASN A 933 27.06 9.16 -11.15
C ASN A 933 26.79 9.68 -12.57
N CYS A 934 25.72 9.24 -13.22
CA CYS A 934 25.44 9.53 -14.63
C CYS A 934 23.94 9.37 -14.86
N ASN A 935 23.22 10.47 -14.65
CA ASN A 935 21.77 10.52 -14.75
C ASN A 935 21.35 10.96 -16.15
N TRP A 936 20.30 10.37 -16.71
CA TRP A 936 19.92 10.67 -18.09
C TRP A 936 19.21 12.03 -18.24
N GLU A 937 18.79 12.62 -17.12
CA GLU A 937 18.29 13.99 -16.99
C GLU A 937 19.32 14.85 -16.25
N ALA A 938 19.37 16.14 -16.60
CA ALA A 938 20.13 17.11 -15.83
C ALA A 938 19.47 17.34 -14.46
N PHE A 939 20.28 17.69 -13.46
CA PHE A 939 19.76 18.13 -12.17
C PHE A 939 19.34 19.62 -12.25
N PRO A 940 18.24 20.03 -11.58
CA PRO A 940 17.26 19.17 -10.93
C PRO A 940 16.43 18.42 -11.98
N ARG A 941 16.13 17.14 -11.74
CA ARG A 941 15.34 16.33 -12.66
C ARG A 941 13.95 16.94 -12.83
N THR A 942 13.46 17.03 -14.05
CA THR A 942 12.13 17.62 -14.32
C THR A 942 11.03 16.57 -14.38
N ASN A 943 11.35 15.33 -14.72
CA ASN A 943 10.30 14.32 -14.91
C ASN A 943 9.57 14.00 -13.61
N ASP A 944 8.24 13.88 -13.71
CA ASP A 944 7.41 13.42 -12.61
C ASP A 944 7.44 11.89 -12.57
N LEU A 945 8.44 11.35 -11.87
CA LEU A 945 8.55 9.92 -11.61
C LEU A 945 7.71 9.53 -10.39
N SER A 946 6.42 9.91 -10.42
CA SER A 946 5.49 9.73 -9.30
C SER A 946 5.40 8.29 -8.81
N HIS A 947 5.54 7.32 -9.71
CA HIS A 947 5.52 5.88 -9.42
C HIS A 947 6.81 5.33 -8.78
N ARG A 948 7.87 6.14 -8.61
CA ARG A 948 9.15 5.74 -7.98
C ARG A 948 9.62 6.77 -6.95
N ARG A 949 8.65 7.38 -6.28
CA ARG A 949 8.92 8.30 -5.17
C ARG A 949 9.36 7.49 -3.98
N LYS A 950 10.51 7.87 -3.43
CA LYS A 950 11.04 7.31 -2.20
C LYS A 950 10.97 8.41 -1.13
N GLN A 951 10.96 8.01 0.14
CA GLN A 951 10.59 8.91 1.22
C GLN A 951 11.51 8.79 2.42
N MET A 952 11.73 9.92 3.07
CA MET A 952 12.26 10.04 4.43
C MET A 952 11.21 10.79 5.23
N TYR A 953 10.85 10.30 6.42
CA TYR A 953 9.70 10.82 7.13
C TYR A 953 9.89 10.85 8.64
N ARG A 954 9.08 11.68 9.28
CA ARG A 954 8.94 11.75 10.73
C ARG A 954 8.28 10.49 11.26
N ALA A 955 9.03 9.71 12.04
CA ALA A 955 8.61 8.36 12.43
C ALA A 955 7.43 8.34 13.43
N ASP A 956 7.24 9.43 14.17
CA ASP A 956 6.09 9.70 15.05
C ASP A 956 4.83 10.17 14.29
N TYR A 957 5.01 10.71 13.08
CA TYR A 957 3.94 11.23 12.22
C TYR A 957 3.39 10.17 11.26
N VAL A 958 4.25 9.31 10.71
CA VAL A 958 3.83 8.24 9.80
C VAL A 958 3.46 6.98 10.59
N LYS A 959 2.20 6.57 10.49
CA LYS A 959 1.65 5.36 11.12
C LYS A 959 1.88 4.10 10.27
N LEU A 960 1.97 4.26 8.95
CA LEU A 960 2.19 3.16 8.00
C LEU A 960 2.90 3.70 6.76
N HIS A 961 3.88 2.97 6.23
CA HIS A 961 4.70 3.41 5.10
C HIS A 961 4.78 2.34 4.02
N TYR A 962 4.74 2.80 2.76
CA TYR A 962 4.90 1.99 1.56
C TYR A 962 5.88 2.66 0.61
N VAL A 963 7.08 2.07 0.47
CA VAL A 963 8.27 2.57 -0.25
C VAL A 963 8.04 3.40 -1.51
N HIS A 964 7.06 3.05 -2.34
CA HIS A 964 6.87 3.66 -3.66
C HIS A 964 5.57 4.44 -3.82
N TYR A 965 4.64 4.37 -2.85
CA TYR A 965 3.24 4.68 -3.14
C TYR A 965 2.59 5.63 -2.14
N SER A 966 2.69 5.37 -0.84
CA SER A 966 1.83 6.04 0.12
C SER A 966 2.31 5.95 1.57
N THR A 967 1.81 6.89 2.36
CA THR A 967 1.88 6.88 3.81
C THR A 967 0.48 7.00 4.39
N VAL A 968 0.26 6.30 5.49
CA VAL A 968 -0.82 6.61 6.43
C VAL A 968 -0.20 7.46 7.52
N THR A 969 -0.72 8.68 7.67
CA THR A 969 -0.19 9.68 8.60
C THR A 969 -1.17 9.98 9.72
N VAL A 970 -0.71 10.62 10.79
CA VAL A 970 -1.57 11.04 11.90
C VAL A 970 -2.77 11.85 11.37
N VAL A 971 -2.55 12.83 10.49
CA VAL A 971 -3.63 13.69 9.95
C VAL A 971 -4.61 12.89 9.09
N SER A 972 -4.13 11.89 8.35
CA SER A 972 -5.00 10.98 7.58
C SER A 972 -5.92 10.12 8.46
N GLN A 973 -5.66 10.07 9.77
CA GLN A 973 -6.40 9.27 10.76
C GLN A 973 -7.22 10.12 11.74
N MET A 974 -7.01 11.43 11.74
CA MET A 974 -7.82 12.36 12.53
C MET A 974 -9.25 12.45 12.00
N SER A 975 -10.21 12.46 12.92
CA SER A 975 -11.58 12.90 12.66
C SER A 975 -11.62 14.34 12.15
N GLU A 976 -12.75 14.76 11.60
CA GLU A 976 -12.94 16.14 11.17
C GLU A 976 -12.77 17.13 12.32
N LYS A 977 -13.29 16.80 13.50
CA LYS A 977 -13.16 17.60 14.72
C LYS A 977 -11.71 17.74 15.18
N GLU A 978 -10.95 16.65 15.23
CA GLU A 978 -9.52 16.68 15.59
C GLU A 978 -8.70 17.45 14.57
N THR A 979 -9.01 17.30 13.28
CA THR A 979 -8.36 18.01 12.17
C THR A 979 -8.57 19.53 12.31
N ARG A 980 -9.81 19.97 12.59
CA ARG A 980 -10.12 21.38 12.87
C ARG A 980 -9.45 21.88 14.15
N ALA A 981 -9.42 21.06 15.21
CA ALA A 981 -8.78 21.43 16.48
C ALA A 981 -7.26 21.61 16.38
N THR A 982 -6.62 20.90 15.44
CA THR A 982 -5.18 21.00 15.14
C THR A 982 -4.85 21.99 14.04
N ASN A 983 -5.86 22.74 13.56
CA ASN A 983 -5.75 23.71 12.47
C ASN A 983 -5.22 23.11 11.15
N GLU A 984 -5.53 21.83 10.93
CA GLU A 984 -5.28 21.10 9.69
C GLU A 984 -6.54 21.16 8.82
N SER A 985 -6.41 20.89 7.51
CA SER A 985 -7.58 20.83 6.63
C SER A 985 -8.14 19.41 6.53
N TRP A 986 -9.46 19.28 6.69
CA TRP A 986 -10.14 18.01 6.51
C TRP A 986 -10.73 17.94 5.11
N THR A 987 -10.38 16.89 4.37
CA THR A 987 -10.96 16.60 3.05
C THR A 987 -11.23 15.11 2.91
N HIS A 988 -12.36 14.80 2.28
CA HIS A 988 -12.53 13.55 1.56
C HIS A 988 -11.59 13.59 0.34
N ARG A 989 -10.92 12.47 0.02
CA ARG A 989 -9.75 12.43 -0.89
C ARG A 989 -8.53 13.16 -0.33
N TYR A 990 -8.18 12.78 0.90
CA TYR A 990 -7.04 13.29 1.64
C TYR A 990 -5.72 13.15 0.85
N THR A 991 -5.07 14.29 0.69
CA THR A 991 -3.70 14.44 0.22
C THR A 991 -2.83 14.89 1.38
N GLU A 992 -1.61 14.34 1.47
CA GLU A 992 -0.67 14.74 2.51
C GLU A 992 -0.22 16.20 2.28
N GLN A 993 -0.40 17.05 3.28
CA GLN A 993 -0.11 18.49 3.20
C GLN A 993 1.28 18.82 3.72
N HIS A 994 1.87 17.96 4.55
CA HIS A 994 3.21 18.12 5.13
C HIS A 994 4.28 17.44 4.28
N ILE A 995 3.99 17.27 2.99
CA ILE A 995 4.87 16.68 2.00
C ILE A 995 5.80 17.74 1.40
N HIS A 996 7.08 17.41 1.27
CA HIS A 996 8.08 18.26 0.63
C HIS A 996 8.83 17.44 -0.40
N MET A 997 8.89 17.91 -1.64
CA MET A 997 9.80 17.34 -2.63
C MET A 997 11.15 18.03 -2.45
N PHE A 998 12.20 17.25 -2.23
CA PHE A 998 13.55 17.82 -2.11
C PHE A 998 13.94 18.60 -3.35
N ASP A 999 14.61 19.72 -3.12
CA ASP A 999 15.41 20.39 -4.13
C ASP A 999 16.72 19.59 -4.34
N GLU A 1000 16.86 18.98 -5.52
CA GLU A 1000 18.01 18.13 -5.85
C GLU A 1000 19.33 18.89 -5.98
N GLU A 1001 19.32 20.20 -6.08
CA GLU A 1001 20.52 21.03 -6.12
C GLU A 1001 20.88 21.59 -4.75
N SER A 1002 19.87 22.07 -4.01
CA SER A 1002 20.10 22.85 -2.79
C SER A 1002 19.91 22.05 -1.49
N GLU A 1003 19.23 20.91 -1.50
CA GLU A 1003 18.89 20.14 -0.29
C GLU A 1003 19.43 18.70 -0.31
N ALA A 1004 18.88 17.83 -1.14
CA ALA A 1004 19.29 16.43 -1.24
C ALA A 1004 18.85 15.81 -2.58
N THR A 1005 19.63 14.84 -3.08
CA THR A 1005 19.28 14.07 -4.28
C THR A 1005 19.45 12.58 -4.04
N MET A 1006 18.65 11.77 -4.72
CA MET A 1006 18.82 10.31 -4.71
C MET A 1006 19.45 9.79 -6.00
N LEU A 1007 20.56 9.06 -5.85
CA LEU A 1007 21.18 8.29 -6.93
C LEU A 1007 20.75 6.82 -6.83
N HIS A 1008 20.13 6.29 -7.89
CA HIS A 1008 19.71 4.89 -7.96
C HIS A 1008 20.64 4.07 -8.85
N THR A 1009 21.49 3.24 -8.24
CA THR A 1009 22.61 2.50 -8.84
C THR A 1009 22.24 1.10 -9.33
N LYS A 1010 21.03 0.94 -9.87
CA LYS A 1010 20.44 -0.35 -10.24
C LYS A 1010 21.35 -1.22 -11.11
N THR A 1011 21.62 -2.45 -10.67
CA THR A 1011 22.41 -3.43 -11.43
C THR A 1011 21.81 -3.69 -12.82
N LYS A 1012 22.67 -3.79 -13.83
CA LYS A 1012 22.30 -4.22 -15.18
C LYS A 1012 22.87 -5.62 -15.42
N VAL A 1013 22.11 -6.49 -16.06
CA VAL A 1013 22.56 -7.86 -16.41
C VAL A 1013 22.83 -7.98 -17.91
N SER A 1014 23.54 -9.03 -18.35
CA SER A 1014 23.94 -9.21 -19.75
C SER A 1014 22.79 -9.08 -20.74
N ARG A 1015 21.64 -9.67 -20.43
CA ARG A 1015 20.40 -9.53 -21.23
C ARG A 1015 19.96 -8.08 -21.43
N ASN A 1016 20.20 -7.19 -20.46
CA ASN A 1016 19.91 -5.77 -20.64
C ASN A 1016 20.83 -5.12 -21.68
N MET A 1017 22.03 -5.65 -21.90
CA MET A 1017 23.04 -5.13 -22.84
C MET A 1017 22.89 -5.63 -24.28
N LEU A 1018 21.82 -6.36 -24.63
CA LEU A 1018 21.54 -6.76 -26.01
C LEU A 1018 21.63 -5.56 -26.98
N SER A 1019 22.48 -5.64 -28.00
CA SER A 1019 22.69 -4.55 -28.97
C SER A 1019 23.08 -3.20 -28.35
N TRP A 1020 23.74 -3.18 -27.19
CA TRP A 1020 24.13 -1.94 -26.51
C TRP A 1020 24.96 -1.03 -27.42
N ARG A 1021 25.86 -1.59 -28.23
CA ARG A 1021 26.71 -0.82 -29.16
C ARG A 1021 25.88 0.05 -30.12
N ASN A 1022 24.89 -0.57 -30.77
CA ASN A 1022 24.02 0.12 -31.72
C ASN A 1022 23.15 1.16 -31.01
N ARG A 1023 22.63 0.81 -29.82
CA ARG A 1023 21.78 1.72 -29.01
C ARG A 1023 22.54 2.93 -28.48
N CYS A 1024 23.81 2.78 -28.12
CA CYS A 1024 24.64 3.83 -27.56
C CYS A 1024 25.33 4.72 -28.60
N LYS A 1025 25.39 4.29 -29.87
CA LYS A 1025 25.81 5.13 -31.00
C LYS A 1025 24.66 5.88 -31.67
N SER A 1026 23.42 5.45 -31.44
CA SER A 1026 22.24 6.11 -32.02
C SER A 1026 21.94 7.43 -31.31
N VAL A 1027 21.85 8.52 -32.07
CA VAL A 1027 21.46 9.85 -31.58
C VAL A 1027 19.96 9.99 -31.28
N ASP A 1028 19.13 9.09 -31.80
CA ASP A 1028 17.68 9.26 -31.79
C ASP A 1028 17.05 8.95 -30.42
N ASN A 1029 17.71 8.17 -29.56
CA ASN A 1029 17.15 7.68 -28.28
C ASN A 1029 18.07 7.88 -27.05
N VAL A 1030 18.88 8.93 -27.06
CA VAL A 1030 20.00 9.12 -26.12
C VAL A 1030 19.53 9.49 -24.71
N PHE A 1031 18.57 10.42 -24.60
CA PHE A 1031 18.05 10.96 -23.33
C PHE A 1031 16.72 10.33 -22.91
N HIS A 1032 16.57 9.03 -23.12
CA HIS A 1032 15.43 8.26 -22.62
C HIS A 1032 15.91 7.19 -21.65
N GLU A 1033 15.12 6.93 -20.60
CA GLU A 1033 15.40 5.89 -19.61
C GLU A 1033 15.65 4.50 -20.25
N GLY A 1034 14.92 4.19 -21.32
CA GLY A 1034 15.00 2.91 -22.05
C GLY A 1034 16.01 2.87 -23.20
N GLY A 1035 16.77 3.94 -23.44
CA GLY A 1035 17.71 4.07 -24.56
C GLY A 1035 19.00 3.26 -24.36
N CYS A 1036 20.14 3.92 -24.54
CA CYS A 1036 21.42 3.37 -24.15
C CYS A 1036 21.49 3.21 -22.62
N LEU A 1037 21.74 1.99 -22.15
CA LEU A 1037 21.78 1.67 -20.72
C LEU A 1037 23.15 1.89 -20.07
N LEU A 1038 24.16 2.26 -20.86
CA LEU A 1038 25.50 2.65 -20.41
C LEU A 1038 25.63 4.16 -20.43
N GLY A 1039 26.45 4.68 -19.54
CA GLY A 1039 26.66 6.09 -19.31
C GLY A 1039 27.82 6.67 -20.10
N PHE A 1040 27.57 7.76 -20.82
CA PHE A 1040 28.58 8.57 -21.49
C PHE A 1040 28.35 10.04 -21.10
N PRO A 1041 29.07 10.56 -20.09
CA PRO A 1041 28.77 11.85 -19.51
C PRO A 1041 29.06 13.00 -20.47
N ILE A 1042 28.13 13.96 -20.54
CA ILE A 1042 28.29 15.18 -21.33
C ILE A 1042 29.36 16.07 -20.67
N PRO A 1043 30.40 16.52 -21.42
CA PRO A 1043 31.36 17.50 -20.91
C PRO A 1043 30.69 18.80 -20.48
N LYS A 1044 31.21 19.45 -19.43
CA LYS A 1044 30.64 20.68 -18.85
C LYS A 1044 30.41 21.77 -19.90
N GLU A 1045 31.31 21.89 -20.87
CA GLU A 1045 31.28 22.89 -21.93
C GLU A 1045 30.15 22.65 -22.95
N LEU A 1046 29.60 21.44 -22.98
CA LEU A 1046 28.56 21.02 -23.92
C LEU A 1046 27.17 20.91 -23.28
N VAL A 1047 27.04 21.09 -21.96
CA VAL A 1047 25.75 21.03 -21.25
C VAL A 1047 24.75 22.08 -21.78
N THR A 1048 25.22 23.26 -22.18
CA THR A 1048 24.36 24.29 -22.80
C THR A 1048 23.94 23.95 -24.24
N LYS A 1049 24.57 22.94 -24.85
CA LYS A 1049 24.36 22.49 -26.23
C LYS A 1049 23.65 21.14 -26.32
N VAL A 1050 22.99 20.67 -25.25
CA VAL A 1050 22.32 19.36 -25.21
C VAL A 1050 21.37 19.12 -26.39
N HIS A 1051 20.72 20.17 -26.90
CA HIS A 1051 19.82 20.09 -28.06
C HIS A 1051 20.51 19.62 -29.35
N THR A 1052 21.83 19.79 -29.48
CA THR A 1052 22.57 19.35 -30.67
C THR A 1052 22.98 17.89 -30.62
N LYS A 1053 22.61 17.14 -29.55
CA LYS A 1053 22.91 15.71 -29.36
C LYS A 1053 24.36 15.37 -29.73
N PRO A 1054 25.34 16.00 -29.06
CA PRO A 1054 26.74 15.86 -29.46
C PRO A 1054 27.18 14.40 -29.43
N LEU A 1055 27.92 14.00 -30.46
CA LEU A 1055 28.66 12.74 -30.49
C LEU A 1055 30.08 12.97 -29.97
N ARG A 1056 30.63 11.96 -29.31
CA ARG A 1056 32.07 11.85 -29.04
C ARG A 1056 32.82 11.58 -30.33
N ASP A 1057 34.13 11.81 -30.32
CA ASP A 1057 35.02 11.54 -31.45
C ASP A 1057 35.07 10.05 -31.83
N ASP A 1058 34.78 9.16 -30.88
CA ASP A 1058 34.68 7.70 -31.06
C ASP A 1058 33.29 7.23 -31.56
N GLY A 1059 32.37 8.17 -31.81
CA GLY A 1059 31.03 7.92 -32.34
C GLY A 1059 29.99 7.51 -31.29
N TRP A 1060 30.31 7.50 -30.00
CA TRP A 1060 29.34 7.28 -28.93
C TRP A 1060 28.56 8.57 -28.64
N ALA A 1061 27.25 8.46 -28.39
CA ALA A 1061 26.44 9.61 -28.02
C ALA A 1061 26.60 9.94 -26.53
N TYR A 1062 26.84 11.21 -26.21
CA TYR A 1062 26.78 11.68 -24.82
C TYR A 1062 25.34 11.63 -24.32
N ASN A 1063 25.09 10.99 -23.18
CA ASN A 1063 23.74 10.53 -22.83
C ASN A 1063 23.34 10.66 -21.36
N CYS A 1064 24.16 11.35 -20.57
CA CYS A 1064 23.90 11.60 -19.17
C CYS A 1064 24.64 12.82 -18.64
N PHE A 1065 24.24 13.24 -17.44
CA PHE A 1065 24.73 14.36 -16.68
C PHE A 1065 25.32 13.86 -15.37
N LEU A 1066 26.49 14.37 -15.02
CA LEU A 1066 27.16 14.09 -13.75
C LEU A 1066 26.57 15.00 -12.65
N ASN A 1067 26.53 14.51 -11.42
CA ASN A 1067 26.37 15.38 -10.26
C ASN A 1067 27.76 15.76 -9.74
N GLU A 1068 28.10 17.05 -9.86
CA GLU A 1068 29.43 17.56 -9.51
C GLU A 1068 29.74 17.43 -8.02
N LYS A 1069 28.75 17.57 -7.14
CA LYS A 1069 28.97 17.38 -5.70
C LYS A 1069 29.25 15.91 -5.38
N ILE A 1070 28.67 14.97 -6.12
CA ILE A 1070 29.03 13.55 -5.98
C ILE A 1070 30.48 13.35 -6.40
N GLU A 1071 30.88 13.88 -7.56
CA GLU A 1071 32.23 13.74 -8.11
C GLU A 1071 33.30 14.40 -7.23
N ASP A 1072 33.11 15.66 -6.86
CA ASP A 1072 34.14 16.50 -6.25
C ASP A 1072 34.20 16.38 -4.72
N TYR A 1073 33.11 15.93 -4.08
CA TYR A 1073 33.00 15.93 -2.61
C TYR A 1073 32.67 14.57 -2.02
N TRP A 1074 31.58 13.92 -2.45
CA TRP A 1074 31.10 12.72 -1.78
C TRP A 1074 31.88 11.46 -2.16
N TRP A 1075 32.25 11.29 -3.43
CA TRP A 1075 33.03 10.13 -3.87
C TRP A 1075 34.41 10.08 -3.21
N PRO A 1076 35.23 11.14 -3.20
CA PRO A 1076 36.54 11.12 -2.54
C PRO A 1076 36.44 10.77 -1.05
N LYS A 1077 35.41 11.29 -0.37
CA LYS A 1077 35.14 10.97 1.04
C LYS A 1077 34.77 9.51 1.25
N LEU A 1078 33.91 8.96 0.40
CA LEU A 1078 33.51 7.56 0.45
C LEU A 1078 34.72 6.64 0.20
N ALA A 1079 35.54 6.95 -0.80
CA ALA A 1079 36.75 6.18 -1.12
C ALA A 1079 37.73 6.19 0.06
N ASP A 1080 37.99 7.35 0.67
CA ASP A 1080 38.82 7.49 1.87
C ASP A 1080 38.25 6.68 3.07
N ALA A 1081 36.93 6.73 3.28
CA ALA A 1081 36.28 6.01 4.37
C ALA A 1081 36.35 4.48 4.19
N ILE A 1082 36.10 3.98 2.98
CA ILE A 1082 36.26 2.55 2.64
C ILE A 1082 37.72 2.11 2.85
N GLN A 1083 38.69 2.92 2.41
CA GLN A 1083 40.10 2.63 2.56
C GLN A 1083 40.51 2.56 4.04
N LYS A 1084 40.10 3.54 4.85
CA LYS A 1084 40.30 3.53 6.30
C LYS A 1084 39.70 2.30 6.96
N ARG A 1085 38.48 1.90 6.57
CA ARG A 1085 37.88 0.69 7.13
C ARG A 1085 38.70 -0.54 6.81
N ARG A 1086 39.15 -0.70 5.56
CA ARG A 1086 40.03 -1.81 5.15
C ARG A 1086 41.31 -1.84 5.99
N GLU A 1087 41.92 -0.69 6.27
CA GLU A 1087 43.11 -0.60 7.11
C GLU A 1087 42.85 -0.99 8.58
N THR A 1088 41.64 -0.71 9.10
CA THR A 1088 41.27 -1.07 10.47
C THR A 1088 40.79 -2.52 10.65
N THR A 1089 40.27 -3.16 9.60
CA THR A 1089 39.70 -4.51 9.68
C THR A 1089 40.68 -5.62 9.33
N VAL A 1090 41.87 -5.30 8.80
CA VAL A 1090 42.96 -6.29 8.68
C VAL A 1090 43.31 -6.76 10.11
N PRO A 1091 43.19 -8.07 10.41
CA PRO A 1091 43.56 -8.60 11.72
C PRO A 1091 45.00 -8.19 12.03
N LYS A 1092 45.21 -7.49 13.15
CA LYS A 1092 46.55 -7.17 13.64
C LYS A 1092 47.31 -8.41 14.07
#